data_AF-A0A7L2P7T1-F1
#
_entry.id   AF-A0A7L2P7T1-F1
#
_cell.length_a   1.000
_cell.length_b   1.000
_cell.length_c   1.000
_cell.angle_alpha   90.00
_cell.angle_beta   90.00
_cell.angle_gamma   90.00
#
_symmetry.space_group_name_H-M   'P 1'
#
loop_
_entity.id
_entity.type
_entity.pdbx_description
1 polymer ?
#
loop_
_entity_poly.entity_id
_entity_poly.type
_entity_poly.pdbx_seq_one_letter_code
_entity_poly.pdbx_strand_id
1 'polypeptide(L)'
;NQCILIPLASLLLSYYVHSASVSTYVPVSTTTSGTTPTESFTTTSGTTTSSFITINATTTPTTIKTLPPGSTTTSGPTATSTAVTTTGSESWWLCNCTKAVCIEDDIVQVIPIICNPPPKPTCANGLSPVPVIDKDGCCWHWECDCYCTGWGDPHYMTFDGLYYSYQGNCTYVLVEEINKTVDNFGVYIDNYHCDTRDVVSCPRTLILRHETQEVRLRTAQPNTLQVEVTVNNQLVALPYKKFGVSIYKSGINCVVEIPELKMNMTYNGLSFSIRLPHSLFGNNTQGQCGTCNNNTADDCMLPNGNIAVNCETMADHWQVVDPSKPQCSPGLVPTRPPSTTPTQPCKESSICQLLLGSVFKPCHAFVQPEKYYAACVFDSCVLPNLDLECSSLQIYAATCADQGVCIDWRKHTNGVCNHECPSGKEYRACGPIKEMTCKTRGQNDTSTKQVEGCFCPNGTMLYDSGVDVCVKTCGCVGVDMIPREFGENFTMNCQDCICLEGEHGIVCEPHVCEQKKVTCDGEGFYEVTEVNPEDSCCPLFTCKCNTSFCTTKAPKCSLGFEVHSYIPSGQCCPAYQCVPKGVCVHENAEFLPNSSVFVDKCQNCICTNDVNVSTQLNIISCEHVPCNTYCQPGYEIKPVKGECCGKCVQTKCIIHTTDNSELILSPGDIKNDPQNNCTIYSCIEVHNQLIASTSEITCPAFNEDSCKPGTISFLPNGCCKTCAPLDSQTPCAVRHRQDFIVYNGCRSVDRVDLTECEGTCGTFSMYSAEANSMDHSCSCCRETETTEKYVVLKCPGGQSLSHKYIYVESCSCQDTACSRPETSELQSNEENDEASTLNQTTRAISLTSK
;
A
#
# COMPACT_ATOMS: atom_id res chain seq x y z
N ASN A 1 29.12 -21.17 -56.79
CA ASN A 1 28.81 -22.61 -56.94
C ASN A 1 27.99 -22.95 -58.19
N GLN A 2 28.36 -22.42 -59.36
CA GLN A 2 27.87 -22.91 -60.66
C GLN A 2 29.00 -22.72 -61.68
N CYS A 3 29.89 -23.72 -61.82
CA CYS A 3 30.65 -23.91 -63.06
C CYS A 3 29.91 -25.01 -63.85
N ILE A 4 29.73 -24.80 -65.16
CA ILE A 4 28.80 -25.57 -66.00
C ILE A 4 29.32 -26.99 -66.23
N LEU A 5 28.48 -27.99 -65.94
CA LEU A 5 28.69 -29.39 -66.32
C LEU A 5 28.28 -29.60 -67.78
N ILE A 6 29.24 -29.90 -68.65
CA ILE A 6 29.00 -30.46 -70.00
C ILE A 6 29.34 -31.96 -69.94
N PRO A 7 28.51 -32.86 -70.51
CA PRO A 7 28.52 -34.27 -70.11
C PRO A 7 29.62 -35.12 -70.73
N LEU A 8 30.08 -36.11 -69.97
CA LEU A 8 30.97 -37.19 -70.39
C LEU A 8 30.29 -38.11 -71.43
N ALA A 9 30.89 -38.23 -72.63
CA ALA A 9 30.67 -39.38 -73.51
C ALA A 9 31.87 -39.63 -74.45
N SER A 10 32.35 -40.88 -74.49
CA SER A 10 33.34 -41.43 -75.47
C SER A 10 34.79 -40.89 -75.33
N LEU A 11 35.84 -41.68 -75.09
CA LEU A 11 36.12 -43.05 -75.55
C LEU A 11 37.02 -43.85 -74.58
N LEU A 12 36.81 -45.16 -74.54
CA LEU A 12 37.75 -46.18 -74.07
C LEU A 12 38.88 -46.37 -75.09
N LEU A 13 40.14 -46.54 -74.63
CA LEU A 13 41.07 -47.58 -75.10
C LEU A 13 42.47 -47.51 -74.41
N SER A 14 42.87 -48.62 -73.74
CA SER A 14 44.24 -49.21 -73.68
C SER A 14 45.48 -48.36 -73.30
N TYR A 15 46.50 -48.81 -72.55
CA TYR A 15 46.81 -50.02 -71.74
C TYR A 15 48.20 -49.78 -71.05
N TYR A 16 48.55 -50.53 -69.97
CA TYR A 16 49.90 -50.64 -69.36
C TYR A 16 50.49 -49.36 -68.67
N VAL A 17 51.28 -49.37 -67.58
CA VAL A 17 52.07 -50.39 -66.83
C VAL A 17 51.94 -50.21 -65.28
N HIS A 18 52.27 -51.26 -64.52
CA HIS A 18 52.67 -51.33 -63.08
C HIS A 18 53.67 -50.21 -62.60
N SER A 19 53.96 -49.93 -61.31
CA SER A 19 53.51 -50.42 -59.98
C SER A 19 54.20 -49.63 -58.83
N ALA A 20 53.61 -49.61 -57.62
CA ALA A 20 54.23 -49.32 -56.30
C ALA A 20 54.76 -47.87 -56.07
N SER A 21 54.90 -47.33 -54.85
CA SER A 21 54.77 -47.87 -53.48
C SER A 21 54.32 -46.78 -52.48
N VAL A 22 53.62 -47.16 -51.41
CA VAL A 22 53.29 -46.29 -50.26
C VAL A 22 54.44 -46.23 -49.27
N SER A 23 54.67 -45.08 -48.63
CA SER A 23 55.30 -45.02 -47.30
C SER A 23 54.76 -43.87 -46.46
N THR A 24 54.34 -44.19 -45.24
CA THR A 24 53.82 -43.28 -44.22
C THR A 24 54.92 -42.81 -43.29
N TYR A 25 54.90 -41.55 -42.83
CA TYR A 25 55.59 -41.17 -41.59
C TYR A 25 54.81 -40.13 -40.77
N VAL A 26 54.80 -40.35 -39.45
CA VAL A 26 54.19 -39.51 -38.41
C VAL A 26 55.28 -38.66 -37.76
N PRO A 27 55.04 -37.37 -37.44
CA PRO A 27 55.97 -36.57 -36.64
C PRO A 27 55.78 -36.83 -35.14
N VAL A 28 56.90 -37.02 -34.43
CA VAL A 28 56.95 -37.18 -32.96
C VAL A 28 57.44 -35.89 -32.31
N SER A 29 56.83 -35.52 -31.19
CA SER A 29 57.19 -34.35 -30.38
C SER A 29 58.42 -34.60 -29.51
N THR A 30 59.27 -33.59 -29.33
CA THR A 30 60.31 -33.57 -28.27
C THR A 30 60.35 -32.23 -27.56
N THR A 31 60.23 -32.29 -26.23
CA THR A 31 60.43 -31.18 -25.28
C THR A 31 61.88 -31.17 -24.76
N THR A 32 62.39 -29.98 -24.40
CA THR A 32 63.38 -29.83 -23.31
C THR A 32 63.38 -28.40 -22.75
N SER A 33 63.64 -28.28 -21.45
CA SER A 33 63.52 -27.05 -20.64
C SER A 33 64.87 -26.32 -20.44
N GLY A 34 64.85 -25.05 -20.02
CA GLY A 34 66.08 -24.31 -19.66
C GLY A 34 65.90 -22.91 -19.04
N THR A 35 65.72 -22.88 -17.72
CA THR A 35 66.04 -21.83 -16.70
C THR A 35 66.45 -20.37 -17.06
N THR A 36 65.85 -19.44 -16.32
CA THR A 36 66.16 -18.00 -16.08
C THR A 36 67.56 -17.75 -15.44
N PRO A 37 68.13 -16.50 -15.41
CA PRO A 37 67.63 -15.39 -14.60
C PRO A 37 67.75 -13.95 -15.16
N THR A 38 67.15 -13.04 -14.39
CA THR A 38 67.02 -11.57 -14.47
C THR A 38 68.29 -10.76 -14.70
N GLU A 39 68.21 -9.66 -15.48
CA GLU A 39 68.72 -8.35 -15.04
C GLU A 39 68.05 -7.17 -15.78
N SER A 40 67.88 -6.05 -15.08
CA SER A 40 67.34 -4.77 -15.55
C SER A 40 68.46 -3.84 -16.01
N PHE A 41 68.23 -2.91 -16.96
CA PHE A 41 68.79 -1.54 -16.86
C PHE A 41 68.10 -0.52 -17.79
N THR A 42 68.21 0.74 -17.38
CA THR A 42 67.56 1.94 -17.93
C THR A 42 68.46 2.71 -18.93
N THR A 43 68.01 3.89 -19.37
CA THR A 43 68.76 5.06 -19.90
C THR A 43 68.91 5.31 -21.42
N THR A 44 68.10 6.29 -21.87
CA THR A 44 68.51 7.60 -22.41
C THR A 44 69.02 7.78 -23.86
N SER A 45 68.57 8.91 -24.41
CA SER A 45 68.86 9.54 -25.71
C SER A 45 70.32 9.66 -26.12
N GLY A 46 70.56 9.60 -27.44
CA GLY A 46 71.78 10.06 -28.12
C GLY A 46 71.48 10.55 -29.53
N THR A 47 72.02 11.71 -29.92
CA THR A 47 71.70 12.44 -31.16
C THR A 47 72.89 12.45 -32.13
N THR A 48 72.64 12.72 -33.42
CA THR A 48 73.61 13.15 -34.47
C THR A 48 74.68 12.11 -34.91
N THR A 49 75.18 12.04 -36.15
CA THR A 49 74.99 12.81 -37.41
C THR A 49 75.59 12.04 -38.60
N SER A 50 75.05 12.22 -39.82
CA SER A 50 75.76 12.25 -41.13
C SER A 50 74.75 12.13 -42.28
N SER A 51 74.86 12.73 -43.47
CA SER A 51 75.41 13.98 -44.00
C SER A 51 75.23 13.89 -45.54
N PHE A 52 74.55 14.90 -46.11
CA PHE A 52 74.10 15.10 -47.50
C PHE A 52 75.00 14.70 -48.68
N ILE A 53 74.38 14.40 -49.84
CA ILE A 53 74.59 15.10 -51.12
C ILE A 53 73.22 15.30 -51.83
N THR A 54 73.02 16.44 -52.50
CA THR A 54 71.80 16.87 -53.24
C THR A 54 72.21 17.43 -54.63
N ILE A 55 71.24 17.95 -55.43
CA ILE A 55 71.37 18.79 -56.67
C ILE A 55 71.21 17.94 -57.97
N ASN A 56 70.34 18.25 -58.96
CA ASN A 56 69.45 19.41 -59.20
C ASN A 56 68.24 19.09 -60.12
N ALA A 57 67.20 19.93 -60.08
CA ALA A 57 66.37 20.28 -61.24
C ALA A 57 65.74 21.69 -61.03
N THR A 58 65.75 22.55 -62.06
CA THR A 58 65.52 24.02 -61.93
C THR A 58 64.25 24.49 -62.67
N THR A 59 63.70 25.65 -62.25
CA THR A 59 62.42 26.27 -62.66
C THR A 59 62.62 27.50 -63.61
N THR A 60 61.61 28.23 -64.13
CA THR A 60 60.14 28.17 -63.87
C THR A 60 59.20 28.24 -65.11
N PRO A 61 58.86 29.40 -65.73
CA PRO A 61 57.42 29.70 -65.86
C PRO A 61 56.91 30.15 -67.24
N THR A 62 55.58 30.08 -67.44
CA THR A 62 54.86 30.95 -68.40
C THR A 62 53.46 31.33 -67.90
N THR A 63 53.01 32.53 -68.26
CA THR A 63 51.85 33.23 -67.69
C THR A 63 50.59 33.20 -68.58
N ILE A 64 49.43 33.45 -67.98
CA ILE A 64 48.07 33.49 -68.56
C ILE A 64 47.90 34.56 -69.66
N LYS A 65 47.11 34.25 -70.70
CA LYS A 65 46.27 35.24 -71.42
C LYS A 65 45.06 34.62 -72.13
N THR A 66 43.97 35.39 -72.22
CA THR A 66 42.64 35.06 -72.75
C THR A 66 42.41 35.55 -74.18
N LEU A 67 41.48 34.94 -74.93
CA LEU A 67 40.50 35.58 -75.86
C LEU A 67 39.46 34.53 -76.40
N PRO A 68 38.32 34.92 -77.02
CA PRO A 68 37.13 34.06 -77.17
C PRO A 68 36.71 33.75 -78.66
N PRO A 69 35.41 33.63 -79.02
CA PRO A 69 34.83 32.42 -79.64
C PRO A 69 34.81 32.40 -81.18
N GLY A 70 34.59 31.22 -81.77
CA GLY A 70 34.36 31.04 -83.20
C GLY A 70 33.57 29.77 -83.50
N SER A 71 32.68 29.84 -84.50
CA SER A 71 31.69 28.80 -84.81
C SER A 71 31.96 28.06 -86.13
N THR A 72 31.24 26.94 -86.29
CA THR A 72 30.73 26.34 -87.55
C THR A 72 31.64 25.52 -88.50
N THR A 73 31.10 24.32 -88.79
CA THR A 73 31.06 23.58 -90.09
C THR A 73 32.24 22.73 -90.59
N THR A 74 32.01 21.41 -90.49
CA THR A 74 32.19 20.35 -91.52
C THR A 74 33.43 20.34 -92.42
N SER A 75 34.24 19.30 -92.27
CA SER A 75 34.53 18.36 -93.37
C SER A 75 35.12 17.05 -92.82
N GLY A 76 34.57 15.92 -93.24
CA GLY A 76 35.13 14.59 -92.95
C GLY A 76 35.35 13.84 -94.26
N PRO A 77 36.51 13.19 -94.46
CA PRO A 77 36.69 12.18 -95.48
C PRO A 77 36.60 10.77 -94.88
N THR A 78 35.80 9.95 -95.53
CA THR A 78 35.56 8.53 -95.27
C THR A 78 36.85 7.71 -95.12
N ALA A 79 36.97 6.94 -94.04
CA ALA A 79 37.82 5.76 -93.97
C ALA A 79 36.95 4.54 -93.68
N THR A 80 36.74 3.70 -94.69
CA THR A 80 35.91 2.51 -94.62
C THR A 80 36.55 1.48 -93.68
N SER A 81 35.90 1.21 -92.54
CA SER A 81 36.10 -0.03 -91.79
C SER A 81 34.82 -0.85 -91.91
N THR A 82 34.93 -2.01 -92.54
CA THR A 82 33.82 -2.91 -92.83
C THR A 82 33.12 -3.29 -91.53
N ALA A 83 31.80 -3.08 -91.46
CA ALA A 83 30.98 -3.64 -90.39
C ALA A 83 30.95 -5.16 -90.53
N VAL A 84 31.84 -5.86 -89.82
CA VAL A 84 31.66 -7.28 -89.53
C VAL A 84 30.62 -7.37 -88.41
N THR A 85 29.39 -7.67 -88.79
CA THR A 85 28.38 -8.17 -87.85
C THR A 85 28.79 -9.56 -87.38
N THR A 86 29.65 -9.64 -86.36
CA THR A 86 29.76 -10.86 -85.56
C THR A 86 28.48 -11.01 -84.75
N THR A 87 27.61 -11.90 -85.21
CA THR A 87 26.62 -12.58 -84.36
C THR A 87 27.30 -13.08 -83.09
N GLY A 88 26.67 -12.88 -81.94
CA GLY A 88 27.35 -12.79 -80.65
C GLY A 88 28.32 -13.94 -80.33
N SER A 89 29.55 -13.58 -79.99
CA SER A 89 30.50 -14.49 -79.36
C SER A 89 30.01 -14.88 -77.97
N GLU A 90 29.61 -16.13 -77.81
CA GLU A 90 29.30 -16.66 -76.48
C GLU A 90 30.55 -16.58 -75.59
N SER A 91 30.35 -16.12 -74.35
CA SER A 91 31.42 -16.00 -73.37
C SER A 91 30.95 -16.47 -72.00
N TRP A 92 31.79 -17.25 -71.32
CA TRP A 92 31.46 -17.91 -70.07
C TRP A 92 32.65 -17.94 -69.12
N TRP A 93 32.40 -18.26 -67.85
CA TRP A 93 33.43 -18.31 -66.82
C TRP A 93 33.98 -19.73 -66.64
N LEU A 94 35.31 -19.85 -66.59
CA LEU A 94 36.03 -21.12 -66.42
C LEU A 94 36.49 -21.36 -64.96
N CYS A 95 35.87 -20.66 -64.01
CA CYS A 95 36.29 -20.54 -62.60
C CYS A 95 37.64 -19.75 -62.45
N ASN A 96 38.07 -19.43 -61.22
CA ASN A 96 39.28 -18.62 -60.91
C ASN A 96 39.50 -17.37 -61.78
N CYS A 97 38.48 -16.51 -61.90
CA CYS A 97 38.56 -15.22 -62.59
C CYS A 97 39.13 -15.28 -64.01
N THR A 98 38.81 -16.36 -64.70
CA THR A 98 39.21 -16.62 -66.07
C THR A 98 37.96 -16.71 -66.93
N LYS A 99 37.90 -15.89 -67.97
CA LYS A 99 36.78 -15.79 -68.91
C LYS A 99 37.16 -16.46 -70.24
N ALA A 100 36.29 -17.35 -70.71
CA ALA A 100 36.33 -17.88 -72.07
C ALA A 100 35.51 -16.98 -73.01
N VAL A 101 36.01 -16.77 -74.22
CA VAL A 101 35.28 -16.11 -75.31
C VAL A 101 35.45 -16.96 -76.57
N CYS A 102 34.35 -17.36 -77.20
CA CYS A 102 34.38 -17.97 -78.53
C CYS A 102 34.66 -16.88 -79.57
N ILE A 103 35.76 -16.98 -80.32
CA ILE A 103 36.13 -15.95 -81.33
C ILE A 103 35.67 -16.37 -82.73
N GLU A 104 35.82 -17.64 -83.06
CA GLU A 104 35.40 -18.29 -84.31
C GLU A 104 34.88 -19.69 -83.97
N ASP A 105 34.17 -20.34 -84.89
CA ASP A 105 33.75 -21.74 -84.72
C ASP A 105 34.95 -22.61 -84.29
N ASP A 106 34.81 -23.31 -83.17
CA ASP A 106 35.83 -24.13 -82.48
C ASP A 106 37.06 -23.40 -81.85
N ILE A 107 37.15 -22.06 -81.86
CA ILE A 107 38.27 -21.31 -81.22
C ILE A 107 37.81 -20.56 -79.96
N VAL A 108 38.20 -21.10 -78.80
CA VAL A 108 37.99 -20.49 -77.48
C VAL A 108 39.25 -19.76 -77.00
N GLN A 109 39.17 -18.44 -76.83
CA GLN A 109 40.20 -17.66 -76.14
C GLN A 109 39.95 -17.65 -74.64
N VAL A 110 40.97 -18.01 -73.86
CA VAL A 110 40.97 -18.01 -72.40
C VAL A 110 41.70 -16.76 -71.90
N ILE A 111 40.98 -15.87 -71.22
CA ILE A 111 41.47 -14.56 -70.76
C ILE A 111 41.45 -14.55 -69.22
N PRO A 112 42.60 -14.55 -68.53
CA PRO A 112 42.66 -14.29 -67.09
C PRO A 112 42.39 -12.82 -66.80
N ILE A 113 41.50 -12.52 -65.86
CA ILE A 113 41.24 -11.15 -65.42
C ILE A 113 42.24 -10.76 -64.34
N ILE A 114 42.96 -9.66 -64.58
CA ILE A 114 43.95 -9.09 -63.65
C ILE A 114 43.31 -7.88 -62.97
N CYS A 115 43.01 -8.01 -61.69
CA CYS A 115 42.41 -6.94 -60.90
C CYS A 115 43.49 -6.00 -60.35
N ASN A 116 43.61 -4.81 -60.96
CA ASN A 116 44.42 -3.73 -60.41
C ASN A 116 43.53 -2.87 -59.50
N PRO A 117 43.78 -2.82 -58.17
CA PRO A 117 42.91 -2.09 -57.25
C PRO A 117 42.96 -0.58 -57.55
N PRO A 118 41.81 0.11 -57.66
CA PRO A 118 41.78 1.54 -57.94
C PRO A 118 42.34 2.36 -56.77
N PRO A 119 42.80 3.60 -57.02
CA PRO A 119 43.20 4.51 -55.94
C PRO A 119 42.02 4.76 -54.99
N LYS A 120 42.30 4.77 -53.68
CA LYS A 120 41.29 5.00 -52.64
C LYS A 120 40.71 6.42 -52.78
N PRO A 121 39.40 6.60 -53.01
CA PRO A 121 38.77 7.91 -53.15
C PRO A 121 38.67 8.63 -51.80
N THR A 122 38.44 9.94 -51.85
CA THR A 122 38.05 10.76 -50.70
C THR A 122 36.53 10.88 -50.68
N CYS A 123 35.89 10.40 -49.62
CA CYS A 123 34.44 10.53 -49.45
C CYS A 123 34.08 11.91 -48.89
N ALA A 124 32.97 12.49 -49.36
CA ALA A 124 32.46 13.78 -48.92
C ALA A 124 32.11 13.79 -47.42
N ASN A 125 31.60 12.66 -46.91
CA ASN A 125 31.33 12.45 -45.49
C ASN A 125 32.59 12.29 -44.62
N GLY A 126 33.78 12.24 -45.23
CA GLY A 126 35.07 12.14 -44.55
C GLY A 126 35.41 10.74 -44.01
N LEU A 127 34.53 9.76 -44.16
CA LEU A 127 34.76 8.38 -43.72
C LEU A 127 35.67 7.63 -44.70
N SER A 128 36.23 6.50 -44.26
CA SER A 128 36.95 5.61 -45.18
C SER A 128 35.98 4.90 -46.14
N PRO A 129 36.22 4.95 -47.47
CA PRO A 129 35.52 4.10 -48.42
C PRO A 129 35.77 2.62 -48.14
N VAL A 130 34.82 1.79 -48.56
CA VAL A 130 34.79 0.34 -48.35
C VAL A 130 35.15 -0.41 -49.65
N PRO A 131 35.78 -1.60 -49.57
CA PRO A 131 36.02 -2.44 -50.73
C PRO A 131 34.74 -3.20 -51.11
N VAL A 132 34.30 -3.06 -52.35
CA VAL A 132 33.10 -3.72 -52.89
C VAL A 132 33.52 -4.65 -54.03
N ILE A 133 33.08 -5.91 -53.95
CA ILE A 133 33.34 -6.93 -54.99
C ILE A 133 32.45 -6.64 -56.20
N ASP A 134 33.04 -6.66 -57.38
CA ASP A 134 32.36 -6.43 -58.65
C ASP A 134 31.33 -7.51 -58.97
N LYS A 135 30.39 -7.22 -59.89
CA LYS A 135 29.30 -8.14 -60.27
C LYS A 135 29.78 -9.48 -60.86
N ASP A 136 31.04 -9.56 -61.29
CA ASP A 136 31.66 -10.80 -61.75
C ASP A 136 32.21 -11.69 -60.61
N GLY A 137 32.22 -11.18 -59.37
CA GLY A 137 32.75 -11.88 -58.20
C GLY A 137 34.28 -11.97 -58.16
N CYS A 138 34.99 -11.20 -59.00
CA CYS A 138 36.40 -11.41 -59.27
C CYS A 138 37.29 -10.21 -58.97
N CYS A 139 36.90 -9.02 -59.42
CA CYS A 139 37.58 -7.80 -59.03
C CYS A 139 36.84 -7.06 -57.91
N TRP A 140 37.46 -5.99 -57.42
CA TRP A 140 36.88 -5.14 -56.39
C TRP A 140 37.32 -3.70 -56.62
N HIS A 141 36.46 -2.76 -56.21
CA HIS A 141 36.72 -1.32 -56.24
C HIS A 141 36.35 -0.68 -54.90
N TRP A 142 36.63 0.62 -54.76
CA TRP A 142 36.28 1.39 -53.57
C TRP A 142 34.96 2.13 -53.79
N GLU A 143 33.98 1.93 -52.90
CA GLU A 143 32.76 2.74 -52.82
C GLU A 143 32.77 3.61 -51.55
N CYS A 144 32.19 4.81 -51.64
CA CYS A 144 31.84 5.61 -50.47
C CYS A 144 30.45 5.16 -49.98
N ASP A 145 30.41 4.41 -48.88
CA ASP A 145 29.16 3.96 -48.25
C ASP A 145 28.29 5.16 -47.85
N CYS A 146 26.98 5.02 -48.02
CA CYS A 146 25.99 5.97 -47.51
C CYS A 146 25.88 5.78 -45.99
N TYR A 147 26.28 6.77 -45.18
CA TYR A 147 26.12 6.72 -43.72
C TYR A 147 25.47 7.99 -43.17
N CYS A 148 24.19 7.90 -42.83
CA CYS A 148 23.40 8.98 -42.23
C CYS A 148 23.28 8.77 -40.72
N THR A 149 23.36 9.83 -39.93
CA THR A 149 23.18 9.78 -38.46
C THR A 149 22.34 10.93 -37.97
N GLY A 150 21.67 10.74 -36.83
CA GLY A 150 21.06 11.83 -36.09
C GLY A 150 21.08 11.57 -34.60
N TRP A 151 21.16 12.62 -33.80
CA TRP A 151 21.30 12.55 -32.34
C TRP A 151 20.76 13.80 -31.66
N GLY A 152 20.29 13.66 -30.42
CA GLY A 152 19.79 14.77 -29.58
C GLY A 152 18.47 15.42 -30.05
N ASP A 153 18.11 15.29 -31.33
CA ASP A 153 17.04 16.02 -32.03
C ASP A 153 17.08 17.53 -31.72
N PRO A 154 18.09 18.18 -32.30
CA PRO A 154 17.87 18.48 -33.71
C PRO A 154 18.97 18.07 -34.69
N HIS A 155 20.02 17.35 -34.29
CA HIS A 155 21.21 17.20 -35.13
C HIS A 155 21.09 16.05 -36.14
N TYR A 156 21.38 16.35 -37.40
CA TYR A 156 21.41 15.40 -38.51
C TYR A 156 22.72 15.52 -39.29
N MET A 157 23.19 14.39 -39.81
CA MET A 157 24.28 14.27 -40.76
C MET A 157 23.79 13.43 -41.94
N THR A 158 23.78 13.99 -43.15
CA THR A 158 23.36 13.31 -44.39
C THR A 158 24.32 12.19 -44.79
N PHE A 159 23.93 11.36 -45.76
CA PHE A 159 24.79 10.29 -46.29
C PHE A 159 26.15 10.79 -46.80
N ASP A 160 26.16 11.99 -47.40
CA ASP A 160 27.35 12.65 -47.94
C ASP A 160 28.00 13.62 -46.94
N GLY A 161 27.47 13.72 -45.72
CA GLY A 161 28.09 14.37 -44.58
C GLY A 161 27.79 15.86 -44.42
N LEU A 162 26.73 16.38 -45.03
CA LEU A 162 26.19 17.69 -44.67
C LEU A 162 25.59 17.64 -43.27
N TYR A 163 26.00 18.56 -42.41
CA TYR A 163 25.46 18.72 -41.05
C TYR A 163 24.47 19.89 -41.02
N TYR A 164 23.31 19.66 -40.41
CA TYR A 164 22.29 20.68 -40.17
C TYR A 164 21.52 20.36 -38.89
N SER A 165 20.75 21.34 -38.37
CA SER A 165 19.92 21.16 -37.18
C SER A 165 18.46 21.51 -37.46
N TYR A 166 17.54 20.56 -37.29
CA TYR A 166 16.10 20.75 -37.52
C TYR A 166 15.24 20.31 -36.33
N GLN A 167 14.31 21.17 -35.89
CA GLN A 167 13.42 20.94 -34.74
C GLN A 167 11.97 20.77 -35.21
N GLY A 168 11.56 19.53 -35.48
CA GLY A 168 10.23 19.19 -35.96
C GLY A 168 9.50 18.21 -35.05
N ASN A 169 8.19 18.37 -34.86
CA ASN A 169 7.36 17.51 -33.98
C ASN A 169 6.44 16.52 -34.74
N CYS A 170 6.62 16.42 -36.06
CA CYS A 170 5.88 15.53 -36.94
C CYS A 170 6.59 14.18 -37.13
N THR A 171 6.02 13.35 -38.00
CA THR A 171 6.72 12.18 -38.54
C THR A 171 7.36 12.61 -39.87
N TYR A 172 8.63 12.28 -40.10
CA TYR A 172 9.41 12.74 -41.25
C TYR A 172 10.07 11.59 -42.01
N VAL A 173 10.27 11.78 -43.31
CA VAL A 173 11.06 10.89 -44.16
C VAL A 173 12.55 11.12 -43.92
N LEU A 174 13.25 10.12 -43.39
CA LEU A 174 14.72 10.11 -43.34
C LEU A 174 15.29 9.67 -44.69
N VAL A 175 14.84 8.53 -45.21
CA VAL A 175 15.20 8.06 -46.54
C VAL A 175 14.08 7.25 -47.19
N GLU A 176 13.75 7.59 -48.43
CA GLU A 176 13.02 6.76 -49.39
C GLU A 176 13.83 6.64 -50.69
N GLU A 177 13.46 5.70 -51.55
CA GLU A 177 14.00 5.64 -52.92
C GLU A 177 13.33 6.70 -53.83
N ILE A 178 14.12 7.35 -54.68
CA ILE A 178 13.65 8.21 -55.79
C ILE A 178 12.92 7.33 -56.82
N ASN A 179 13.62 6.31 -57.32
CA ASN A 179 13.06 5.27 -58.18
C ASN A 179 12.89 4.02 -57.34
N LYS A 180 11.64 3.67 -56.99
CA LYS A 180 11.36 2.52 -56.12
C LYS A 180 11.77 1.20 -56.79
N THR A 181 12.83 0.57 -56.28
CA THR A 181 13.32 -0.75 -56.71
C THR A 181 13.03 -1.82 -55.66
N VAL A 182 12.90 -1.43 -54.39
CA VAL A 182 12.55 -2.29 -53.25
C VAL A 182 11.10 -2.02 -52.85
N ASP A 183 10.32 -3.09 -52.64
CA ASP A 183 8.90 -2.94 -52.27
C ASP A 183 8.74 -2.31 -50.88
N ASN A 184 7.89 -1.28 -50.81
CA ASN A 184 7.56 -0.54 -49.60
C ASN A 184 8.77 -0.12 -48.73
N PHE A 185 9.92 0.19 -49.34
CA PHE A 185 11.11 0.61 -48.60
C PHE A 185 11.04 2.08 -48.16
N GLY A 186 11.34 2.32 -46.89
CA GLY A 186 11.57 3.66 -46.36
C GLY A 186 11.93 3.67 -44.87
N VAL A 187 12.75 4.64 -44.47
CA VAL A 187 13.07 4.92 -43.06
C VAL A 187 12.50 6.28 -42.68
N TYR A 188 11.84 6.33 -41.53
CA TYR A 188 11.13 7.50 -41.03
C TYR A 188 11.47 7.73 -39.56
N ILE A 189 11.33 8.98 -39.11
CA ILE A 189 11.48 9.34 -37.71
C ILE A 189 10.22 10.06 -37.21
N ASP A 190 9.72 9.62 -36.07
CA ASP A 190 8.58 10.21 -35.36
C ASP A 190 9.11 10.99 -34.16
N ASN A 191 9.03 12.32 -34.24
CA ASN A 191 9.53 13.24 -33.21
C ASN A 191 8.36 13.80 -32.39
N TYR A 192 8.62 14.22 -31.16
CA TYR A 192 7.63 14.87 -30.29
C TYR A 192 8.29 15.87 -29.33
N HIS A 193 7.58 16.89 -28.85
CA HIS A 193 8.14 17.85 -27.88
C HIS A 193 8.40 17.20 -26.51
N CYS A 194 9.60 17.36 -25.99
CA CYS A 194 10.07 16.63 -24.80
C CYS A 194 9.28 17.01 -23.52
N ASP A 195 8.79 18.25 -23.40
CA ASP A 195 7.87 18.71 -22.35
C ASP A 195 6.83 19.70 -22.92
N THR A 196 5.70 19.80 -22.24
CA THR A 196 4.62 20.78 -22.37
C THR A 196 5.05 22.25 -22.28
N ARG A 197 6.28 22.54 -21.83
CA ARG A 197 6.80 23.90 -21.61
C ARG A 197 7.92 24.32 -22.56
N ASP A 198 8.49 23.40 -23.34
CA ASP A 198 9.80 23.61 -23.98
C ASP A 198 9.80 23.62 -25.51
N VAL A 199 10.90 24.16 -26.05
CA VAL A 199 11.08 24.57 -27.46
C VAL A 199 11.68 23.46 -28.34
N VAL A 200 12.20 22.39 -27.74
CA VAL A 200 12.92 21.31 -28.43
C VAL A 200 12.02 20.15 -28.85
N SER A 201 12.51 19.33 -29.78
CA SER A 201 11.90 18.05 -30.16
C SER A 201 12.79 16.91 -29.65
N CYS A 202 12.21 15.72 -29.45
CA CYS A 202 12.90 14.51 -29.05
C CYS A 202 12.53 13.39 -30.04
N PRO A 203 13.49 12.53 -30.46
CA PRO A 203 13.20 11.43 -31.36
C PRO A 203 12.51 10.32 -30.56
N ARG A 204 11.26 10.02 -30.89
CA ARG A 204 10.42 9.11 -30.11
C ARG A 204 10.39 7.69 -30.68
N THR A 205 10.28 7.59 -32.00
CA THR A 205 10.19 6.32 -32.70
C THR A 205 10.97 6.38 -34.02
N LEU A 206 11.91 5.47 -34.20
CA LEU A 206 12.56 5.24 -35.48
C LEU A 206 11.86 4.09 -36.21
N ILE A 207 11.42 4.32 -37.45
CA ILE A 207 10.48 3.44 -38.17
C ILE A 207 11.13 2.99 -39.48
N LEU A 208 11.10 1.68 -39.74
CA LEU A 208 11.52 1.08 -41.01
C LEU A 208 10.31 0.39 -41.65
N ARG A 209 10.11 0.62 -42.94
CA ARG A 209 9.22 -0.16 -43.80
C ARG A 209 10.04 -0.95 -44.81
N HIS A 210 9.66 -2.20 -45.00
CA HIS A 210 10.22 -3.12 -45.99
C HIS A 210 9.19 -4.19 -46.31
N GLU A 211 8.76 -4.30 -47.57
CA GLU A 211 7.70 -5.22 -48.02
C GLU A 211 6.44 -5.12 -47.12
N THR A 212 6.14 -6.20 -46.39
CA THR A 212 5.00 -6.37 -45.48
C THR A 212 5.34 -6.06 -44.02
N GLN A 213 6.57 -5.63 -43.72
CA GLN A 213 7.04 -5.38 -42.36
C GLN A 213 7.18 -3.87 -42.10
N GLU A 214 6.50 -3.40 -41.06
CA GLU A 214 6.75 -2.10 -40.43
C GLU A 214 7.37 -2.35 -39.05
N VAL A 215 8.67 -2.08 -38.93
CA VAL A 215 9.43 -2.16 -37.67
C VAL A 215 9.44 -0.79 -37.03
N ARG A 216 9.10 -0.71 -35.74
CA ARG A 216 9.10 0.55 -34.98
C ARG A 216 9.96 0.36 -33.72
N LEU A 217 11.07 1.07 -33.67
CA LEU A 217 12.00 1.12 -32.54
C LEU A 217 11.62 2.35 -31.69
N ARG A 218 10.95 2.13 -30.56
CA ARG A 218 10.39 3.21 -29.73
C ARG A 218 11.20 3.39 -28.46
N THR A 219 11.54 4.63 -28.11
CA THR A 219 12.12 4.95 -26.81
C THR A 219 11.08 4.71 -25.72
N ALA A 220 11.35 3.79 -24.79
CA ALA A 220 10.40 3.35 -23.77
C ALA A 220 10.10 4.44 -22.74
N GLN A 221 11.12 5.21 -22.36
CA GLN A 221 11.06 6.32 -21.41
C GLN A 221 11.94 7.48 -21.91
N PRO A 222 11.48 8.74 -21.87
CA PRO A 222 12.27 9.89 -22.29
C PRO A 222 13.65 9.92 -21.62
N ASN A 223 14.68 10.33 -22.36
CA ASN A 223 16.06 10.44 -21.91
C ASN A 223 16.69 9.12 -21.41
N THR A 224 16.16 7.95 -21.79
CA THR A 224 16.75 6.65 -21.49
C THR A 224 17.25 5.94 -22.75
N LEU A 225 18.22 5.04 -22.60
CA LEU A 225 18.68 4.15 -23.68
C LEU A 225 17.80 2.89 -23.86
N GLN A 226 16.58 2.89 -23.30
CA GLN A 226 15.68 1.73 -23.35
C GLN A 226 14.80 1.80 -24.60
N VAL A 227 14.99 0.84 -25.51
CA VAL A 227 14.24 0.72 -26.77
C VAL A 227 13.30 -0.49 -26.73
N GLU A 228 12.03 -0.25 -26.99
CA GLU A 228 11.01 -1.27 -27.28
C GLU A 228 10.91 -1.47 -28.79
N VAL A 229 10.70 -2.73 -29.21
CA VAL A 229 10.56 -3.08 -30.64
C VAL A 229 9.16 -3.61 -30.89
N THR A 230 8.44 -2.97 -31.81
CA THR A 230 7.23 -3.56 -32.40
C THR A 230 7.43 -3.84 -33.88
N VAL A 231 6.82 -4.92 -34.37
CA VAL A 231 6.76 -5.28 -35.79
C VAL A 231 5.28 -5.45 -36.15
N ASN A 232 4.79 -4.70 -37.13
CA ASN A 232 3.37 -4.66 -37.51
C ASN A 232 2.45 -4.44 -36.30
N ASN A 233 2.81 -3.47 -35.44
CA ASN A 233 2.15 -3.12 -34.18
C ASN A 233 2.09 -4.23 -33.10
N GLN A 234 2.83 -5.33 -33.26
CA GLN A 234 2.99 -6.37 -32.22
C GLN A 234 4.34 -6.22 -31.52
N LEU A 235 4.35 -6.26 -30.18
CA LEU A 235 5.59 -6.29 -29.40
C LEU A 235 6.33 -7.61 -29.66
N VAL A 236 7.64 -7.55 -29.93
CA VAL A 236 8.47 -8.72 -30.21
C VAL A 236 9.61 -8.87 -29.21
N ALA A 237 9.92 -10.12 -28.85
CA ALA A 237 11.15 -10.45 -28.16
C ALA A 237 12.34 -10.42 -29.13
N LEU A 238 13.52 -10.06 -28.63
CA LEU A 238 14.77 -10.05 -29.38
C LEU A 238 15.63 -11.28 -29.02
N PRO A 239 16.39 -11.86 -29.96
CA PRO A 239 16.47 -11.48 -31.38
C PRO A 239 15.23 -11.92 -32.17
N TYR A 240 14.78 -11.06 -33.09
CA TYR A 240 13.70 -11.34 -34.03
C TYR A 240 14.29 -11.58 -35.42
N LYS A 241 13.85 -12.62 -36.13
CA LYS A 241 14.27 -12.88 -37.52
C LYS A 241 13.16 -13.54 -38.34
N LYS A 242 12.44 -12.76 -39.16
CA LYS A 242 11.37 -13.21 -40.07
C LYS A 242 11.27 -12.25 -41.27
N PHE A 243 10.74 -12.73 -42.40
CA PHE A 243 10.42 -11.91 -43.59
C PHE A 243 11.56 -10.98 -44.03
N GLY A 244 12.76 -11.52 -44.22
CA GLY A 244 13.95 -10.75 -44.64
C GLY A 244 14.58 -9.86 -43.56
N VAL A 245 13.87 -9.53 -42.48
CA VAL A 245 14.32 -8.61 -41.42
C VAL A 245 14.94 -9.37 -40.25
N SER A 246 16.06 -8.86 -39.73
CA SER A 246 16.74 -9.32 -38.52
C SER A 246 16.86 -8.16 -37.52
N ILE A 247 16.45 -8.37 -36.27
CA ILE A 247 16.48 -7.35 -35.21
C ILE A 247 17.11 -7.94 -33.95
N TYR A 248 18.10 -7.28 -33.37
CA TYR A 248 18.82 -7.76 -32.18
C TYR A 248 19.44 -6.60 -31.38
N LYS A 249 19.92 -6.88 -30.16
CA LYS A 249 20.71 -5.92 -29.37
C LYS A 249 22.20 -6.12 -29.61
N SER A 250 22.95 -5.02 -29.75
CA SER A 250 24.41 -5.01 -29.91
C SER A 250 24.97 -3.82 -29.13
N GLY A 251 25.56 -4.11 -27.98
CA GLY A 251 25.97 -3.08 -27.03
C GLY A 251 24.76 -2.29 -26.51
N ILE A 252 24.85 -0.95 -26.49
CA ILE A 252 23.74 -0.05 -26.14
C ILE A 252 22.68 0.09 -27.25
N ASN A 253 22.91 -0.44 -28.46
CA ASN A 253 22.04 -0.20 -29.61
C ASN A 253 21.10 -1.37 -29.87
N CYS A 254 19.85 -1.06 -30.24
CA CYS A 254 19.02 -1.96 -31.03
C CYS A 254 19.47 -1.84 -32.50
N VAL A 255 19.69 -2.98 -33.16
CA VAL A 255 20.14 -3.06 -34.54
C VAL A 255 19.08 -3.75 -35.38
N VAL A 256 18.77 -3.17 -36.54
CA VAL A 256 17.95 -3.76 -37.59
C VAL A 256 18.81 -3.96 -38.82
N GLU A 257 18.84 -5.18 -39.34
CA GLU A 257 19.51 -5.54 -40.59
C GLU A 257 18.49 -6.08 -41.60
N ILE A 258 18.66 -5.70 -42.87
CA ILE A 258 18.05 -6.38 -44.02
C ILE A 258 19.20 -6.98 -44.83
N PRO A 259 19.56 -8.26 -44.61
CA PRO A 259 20.77 -8.86 -45.19
C PRO A 259 20.80 -8.87 -46.72
N GLU A 260 19.64 -8.97 -47.37
CA GLU A 260 19.51 -8.95 -48.84
C GLU A 260 19.89 -7.59 -49.43
N LEU A 261 19.49 -6.50 -48.78
CA LEU A 261 19.85 -5.12 -49.14
C LEU A 261 21.21 -4.69 -48.58
N LYS A 262 21.86 -5.55 -47.79
CA LYS A 262 23.06 -5.25 -46.95
C LYS A 262 22.91 -3.98 -46.09
N MET A 263 21.67 -3.57 -45.81
CA MET A 263 21.37 -2.42 -44.98
C MET A 263 21.55 -2.79 -43.51
N ASN A 264 22.14 -1.87 -42.73
CA ASN A 264 22.01 -1.87 -41.29
C ASN A 264 21.56 -0.50 -40.77
N MET A 265 20.89 -0.53 -39.62
CA MET A 265 20.27 0.62 -38.99
C MET A 265 20.35 0.42 -37.48
N THR A 266 20.78 1.44 -36.74
CA THR A 266 20.92 1.37 -35.29
C THR A 266 20.08 2.44 -34.61
N TYR A 267 19.54 2.14 -33.43
CA TYR A 267 18.87 3.10 -32.58
C TYR A 267 19.06 2.73 -31.10
N ASN A 268 19.37 3.72 -30.29
CA ASN A 268 19.50 3.58 -28.83
C ASN A 268 18.56 4.51 -28.06
N GLY A 269 17.60 5.15 -28.73
CA GLY A 269 16.66 6.10 -28.11
C GLY A 269 17.12 7.56 -28.12
N LEU A 270 18.44 7.82 -28.11
CA LEU A 270 19.02 9.18 -28.18
C LEU A 270 19.70 9.49 -29.52
N SER A 271 20.22 8.46 -30.20
CA SER A 271 20.82 8.59 -31.53
C SER A 271 20.49 7.39 -32.43
N PHE A 272 20.54 7.64 -33.74
CA PHE A 272 20.39 6.64 -34.78
C PHE A 272 21.52 6.69 -35.81
N SER A 273 21.72 5.57 -36.50
CA SER A 273 22.50 5.51 -37.73
C SER A 273 21.76 4.69 -38.79
N ILE A 274 21.94 5.05 -40.07
CA ILE A 274 21.42 4.32 -41.23
C ILE A 274 22.58 4.15 -42.21
N ARG A 275 22.91 2.90 -42.53
CA ARG A 275 23.96 2.56 -43.50
C ARG A 275 23.36 1.83 -44.70
N LEU A 276 23.54 2.41 -45.88
CA LEU A 276 23.11 1.83 -47.16
C LEU A 276 24.35 1.64 -48.07
N PRO A 277 24.46 0.50 -48.79
CA PRO A 277 25.53 0.31 -49.77
C PRO A 277 25.29 1.17 -51.02
N HIS A 278 26.32 1.89 -51.46
CA HIS A 278 26.24 2.75 -52.65
C HIS A 278 25.89 1.94 -53.91
N SER A 279 26.42 0.73 -54.05
CA SER A 279 26.09 -0.23 -55.12
C SER A 279 24.61 -0.58 -55.29
N LEU A 280 23.73 -0.30 -54.32
CA LEU A 280 22.28 -0.50 -54.42
C LEU A 280 21.48 0.81 -54.34
N PHE A 281 21.87 1.74 -53.47
CA PHE A 281 21.10 2.98 -53.19
C PHE A 281 21.75 4.27 -53.73
N GLY A 282 22.95 4.17 -54.30
CA GLY A 282 23.71 5.30 -54.82
C GLY A 282 22.94 6.07 -55.90
N ASN A 283 22.87 7.39 -55.76
CA ASN A 283 22.09 8.30 -56.60
C ASN A 283 20.57 8.03 -56.60
N ASN A 284 20.05 7.20 -55.68
CA ASN A 284 18.64 6.81 -55.62
C ASN A 284 17.95 7.13 -54.28
N THR A 285 18.57 7.86 -53.36
CA THR A 285 17.96 8.25 -52.07
C THR A 285 17.40 9.67 -52.08
N GLN A 286 16.31 9.87 -51.34
CA GLN A 286 15.73 11.18 -51.04
C GLN A 286 15.16 11.22 -49.62
N GLY A 287 15.05 12.40 -49.02
CA GLY A 287 14.61 12.58 -47.63
C GLY A 287 15.60 13.43 -46.82
N GLN A 288 15.43 13.45 -45.51
CA GLN A 288 16.32 14.20 -44.60
C GLN A 288 17.77 13.70 -44.55
N CYS A 289 18.03 12.43 -44.90
CA CYS A 289 19.39 11.91 -45.07
C CYS A 289 20.07 12.32 -46.41
N GLY A 290 19.37 13.05 -47.28
CA GLY A 290 19.90 13.56 -48.54
C GLY A 290 20.09 12.52 -49.64
N THR A 291 20.88 12.89 -50.65
CA THR A 291 21.27 12.02 -51.76
C THR A 291 22.54 11.26 -51.39
N CYS A 292 22.63 9.96 -51.69
CA CYS A 292 23.90 9.24 -51.58
C CYS A 292 24.64 9.28 -52.93
N ASN A 293 25.28 10.40 -53.24
CA ASN A 293 26.03 10.59 -54.49
C ASN A 293 27.43 11.17 -54.29
N ASN A 294 27.91 11.21 -53.05
CA ASN A 294 29.18 11.79 -52.61
C ASN A 294 29.27 13.31 -52.91
N ASN A 295 28.16 14.05 -52.80
CA ASN A 295 28.06 15.49 -53.02
C ASN A 295 27.11 16.17 -52.02
N THR A 296 27.64 16.99 -51.11
CA THR A 296 26.82 17.72 -50.13
C THR A 296 26.02 18.90 -50.70
N ALA A 297 26.11 19.18 -52.01
CA ALA A 297 25.51 20.38 -52.61
C ALA A 297 24.04 20.21 -53.02
N ASP A 298 23.59 18.97 -53.22
CA ASP A 298 22.21 18.58 -53.55
C ASP A 298 21.50 17.81 -52.43
N ASP A 299 22.17 17.57 -51.30
CA ASP A 299 21.60 16.95 -50.10
C ASP A 299 20.28 17.59 -49.63
N CYS A 300 20.13 18.91 -49.73
CA CYS A 300 18.92 19.63 -49.32
C CYS A 300 17.79 19.58 -50.38
N MET A 301 17.58 18.43 -51.02
CA MET A 301 16.59 18.22 -52.08
C MET A 301 15.15 18.13 -51.53
N LEU A 302 14.26 18.94 -52.09
CA LEU A 302 12.82 18.91 -51.81
C LEU A 302 12.13 17.72 -52.49
N PRO A 303 10.93 17.29 -52.03
CA PRO A 303 10.14 16.23 -52.66
C PRO A 303 9.76 16.45 -54.14
N ASN A 304 9.97 17.66 -54.68
CA ASN A 304 9.75 18.01 -56.08
C ASN A 304 11.04 18.03 -56.93
N GLY A 305 12.18 17.60 -56.36
CA GLY A 305 13.49 17.54 -57.01
C GLY A 305 14.27 18.86 -57.05
N ASN A 306 13.71 19.98 -56.53
CA ASN A 306 14.45 21.24 -56.43
C ASN A 306 15.31 21.27 -55.17
N ILE A 307 16.50 21.88 -55.25
CA ILE A 307 17.38 22.06 -54.09
C ILE A 307 16.93 23.28 -53.28
N ALA A 308 16.74 23.12 -51.98
CA ALA A 308 16.39 24.20 -51.06
C ALA A 308 17.60 25.11 -50.75
N VAL A 309 17.34 26.28 -50.17
CA VAL A 309 18.40 27.20 -49.72
C VAL A 309 19.25 26.60 -48.59
N ASN A 310 18.62 25.80 -47.73
CA ASN A 310 19.25 25.04 -46.66
C ASN A 310 18.38 23.83 -46.26
N CYS A 311 18.96 22.92 -45.48
CA CYS A 311 18.31 21.65 -45.14
C CYS A 311 17.22 21.82 -44.06
N GLU A 312 17.27 22.87 -43.25
CA GLU A 312 16.22 23.21 -42.29
C GLU A 312 14.92 23.57 -43.00
N THR A 313 14.97 24.35 -44.09
CA THR A 313 13.80 24.62 -44.93
C THR A 313 13.33 23.36 -45.66
N MET A 314 14.25 22.51 -46.10
CA MET A 314 13.92 21.25 -46.78
C MET A 314 13.16 20.28 -45.85
N ALA A 315 13.57 20.14 -44.60
CA ALA A 315 13.01 19.17 -43.66
C ALA A 315 11.51 19.39 -43.39
N ASP A 316 11.03 20.65 -43.39
CA ASP A 316 9.60 20.98 -43.30
C ASP A 316 8.75 20.38 -44.43
N HIS A 317 9.35 20.12 -45.60
CA HIS A 317 8.66 19.51 -46.75
C HIS A 317 8.64 17.98 -46.71
N TRP A 318 9.46 17.34 -45.88
CA TRP A 318 9.55 15.86 -45.76
C TRP A 318 8.62 15.27 -44.69
N GLN A 319 7.52 15.96 -44.35
CA GLN A 319 6.50 15.47 -43.42
C GLN A 319 5.70 14.30 -43.99
N VAL A 320 5.44 13.29 -43.16
CA VAL A 320 4.53 12.18 -43.46
C VAL A 320 3.14 12.52 -42.93
N VAL A 321 2.10 12.25 -43.73
CA VAL A 321 0.71 12.39 -43.28
C VAL A 321 0.39 11.32 -42.24
N ASP A 322 0.23 11.76 -40.98
CA ASP A 322 -0.06 10.90 -39.83
C ASP A 322 -1.43 11.27 -39.25
N PRO A 323 -2.44 10.37 -39.29
CA PRO A 323 -3.77 10.64 -38.72
C PRO A 323 -3.77 10.94 -37.22
N SER A 324 -2.73 10.54 -36.48
CA SER A 324 -2.57 10.87 -35.06
C SER A 324 -2.00 12.27 -34.81
N LYS A 325 -1.44 12.91 -35.85
CA LYS A 325 -0.88 14.27 -35.82
C LYS A 325 -1.52 15.13 -36.93
N PRO A 326 -2.82 15.47 -36.85
CA PRO A 326 -3.52 16.21 -37.91
C PRO A 326 -3.00 17.63 -38.15
N GLN A 327 -2.19 18.19 -37.25
CA GLN A 327 -1.47 19.45 -37.45
C GLN A 327 -0.27 19.33 -38.41
N CYS A 328 0.21 18.11 -38.64
CA CYS A 328 1.30 17.81 -39.57
C CYS A 328 0.72 17.61 -40.97
N SER A 329 1.17 18.40 -41.93
CA SER A 329 0.69 18.35 -43.31
C SER A 329 1.73 18.96 -44.25
N PRO A 330 2.16 18.24 -45.30
CA PRO A 330 3.14 18.74 -46.25
C PRO A 330 2.76 20.11 -46.84
N GLY A 331 3.66 21.09 -46.72
CA GLY A 331 3.48 22.42 -47.32
C GLY A 331 2.73 23.45 -46.47
N LEU A 332 2.47 23.18 -45.19
CA LEU A 332 2.19 24.26 -44.23
C LEU A 332 3.46 25.11 -44.02
N VAL A 333 3.27 26.42 -43.76
CA VAL A 333 4.33 27.44 -43.77
C VAL A 333 5.49 27.06 -42.85
N PRO A 334 6.77 27.23 -43.28
CA PRO A 334 7.93 26.89 -42.45
C PRO A 334 7.87 27.51 -41.07
N THR A 335 8.17 26.74 -40.04
CA THR A 335 8.53 27.30 -38.75
C THR A 335 9.75 28.20 -38.94
N ARG A 336 9.79 29.35 -38.24
CA ARG A 336 10.94 30.27 -38.28
C ARG A 336 12.22 29.45 -38.15
N PRO A 337 13.21 29.60 -39.05
CA PRO A 337 14.37 28.70 -39.11
C PRO A 337 14.94 28.51 -37.71
N PRO A 338 15.06 27.25 -37.23
CA PRO A 338 15.64 26.98 -35.93
C PRO A 338 17.04 27.59 -35.91
N SER A 339 17.33 28.37 -34.87
CA SER A 339 18.61 29.07 -34.78
C SER A 339 19.69 28.05 -34.45
N THR A 340 20.50 27.66 -35.44
CA THR A 340 21.70 26.82 -35.25
C THR A 340 22.71 27.45 -34.29
N THR A 341 22.61 28.76 -34.07
CA THR A 341 23.44 29.54 -33.15
C THR A 341 22.69 29.83 -31.84
N PRO A 342 23.28 29.58 -30.66
CA PRO A 342 22.72 30.03 -29.39
C PRO A 342 22.48 31.55 -29.36
N THR A 343 21.32 31.98 -28.91
CA THR A 343 20.91 33.40 -28.87
C THR A 343 21.60 34.24 -27.78
N GLN A 344 22.42 33.62 -26.94
CA GLN A 344 23.22 34.27 -25.90
C GLN A 344 24.66 33.74 -25.92
N PRO A 345 25.65 34.51 -25.40
CA PRO A 345 27.02 34.04 -25.25
C PRO A 345 27.05 32.85 -24.28
N CYS A 346 27.09 31.66 -24.85
CA CYS A 346 27.10 30.41 -24.11
C CYS A 346 28.49 30.13 -23.53
N LYS A 347 28.54 29.59 -22.32
CA LYS A 347 29.77 29.12 -21.71
C LYS A 347 30.11 27.74 -22.28
N GLU A 348 31.31 27.58 -22.82
CA GLU A 348 31.78 26.27 -23.31
C GLU A 348 31.72 25.20 -22.21
N SER A 349 31.15 24.03 -22.55
CA SER A 349 31.17 22.86 -21.68
C SER A 349 32.50 22.13 -21.76
N SER A 350 33.01 21.77 -20.57
CA SER A 350 34.20 20.91 -20.43
C SER A 350 33.99 19.51 -21.00
N ILE A 351 32.75 19.02 -21.11
CA ILE A 351 32.46 17.72 -21.74
C ILE A 351 32.61 17.83 -23.26
N CYS A 352 32.06 18.89 -23.89
CA CYS A 352 32.24 19.13 -25.32
C CYS A 352 33.71 19.34 -25.71
N GLN A 353 34.49 20.00 -24.87
CA GLN A 353 35.95 20.15 -25.09
C GLN A 353 36.70 18.80 -25.18
N LEU A 354 36.15 17.68 -24.69
CA LEU A 354 36.76 16.36 -24.88
C LEU A 354 36.86 15.97 -26.36
N LEU A 355 35.88 16.34 -27.20
CA LEU A 355 35.84 16.03 -28.65
C LEU A 355 37.05 16.60 -29.39
N LEU A 356 37.49 17.81 -29.04
CA LEU A 356 38.69 18.45 -29.58
C LEU A 356 39.96 18.07 -28.79
N GLY A 357 39.80 17.43 -27.63
CA GLY A 357 40.84 17.15 -26.67
C GLY A 357 41.68 15.90 -26.96
N SER A 358 42.57 15.58 -26.02
CA SER A 358 43.49 14.44 -26.11
C SER A 358 42.81 13.07 -26.11
N VAL A 359 41.62 12.96 -25.51
CA VAL A 359 40.83 11.71 -25.42
C VAL A 359 40.44 11.23 -26.82
N PHE A 360 39.91 12.13 -27.65
CA PHE A 360 39.44 11.80 -28.99
C PHE A 360 40.48 11.98 -30.11
N LYS A 361 41.66 12.53 -29.79
CA LYS A 361 42.77 12.72 -30.72
C LYS A 361 43.13 11.52 -31.62
N PRO A 362 43.08 10.25 -31.17
CA PRO A 362 43.32 9.10 -32.04
C PRO A 362 42.32 8.98 -33.20
N CYS A 363 41.10 9.49 -33.04
CA CYS A 363 40.03 9.42 -34.05
C CYS A 363 40.04 10.60 -35.04
N HIS A 364 40.67 11.74 -34.71
CA HIS A 364 40.66 12.95 -35.56
C HIS A 364 41.18 12.73 -36.99
N ALA A 365 42.00 11.69 -37.22
CA ALA A 365 42.49 11.31 -38.55
C ALA A 365 41.48 10.51 -39.41
N PHE A 366 40.37 10.06 -38.80
CA PHE A 366 39.34 9.21 -39.41
C PHE A 366 37.94 9.85 -39.39
N VAL A 367 37.64 10.67 -38.37
CA VAL A 367 36.38 11.39 -38.23
C VAL A 367 36.66 12.80 -37.72
N GLN A 368 36.26 13.82 -38.48
CA GLN A 368 36.45 15.23 -38.14
C GLN A 368 35.51 15.65 -36.98
N PRO A 369 36.03 16.17 -35.85
CA PRO A 369 35.24 16.43 -34.64
C PRO A 369 34.40 17.72 -34.69
N GLU A 370 34.63 18.64 -35.64
CA GLU A 370 34.13 20.02 -35.60
C GLU A 370 32.59 20.11 -35.61
N LYS A 371 31.93 19.28 -36.42
CA LYS A 371 30.46 19.21 -36.52
C LYS A 371 29.83 18.69 -35.23
N TYR A 372 30.43 17.64 -34.65
CA TYR A 372 30.01 17.05 -33.38
C TYR A 372 30.27 17.99 -32.19
N TYR A 373 31.36 18.78 -32.23
CA TYR A 373 31.64 19.81 -31.25
C TYR A 373 30.60 20.95 -31.30
N ALA A 374 30.25 21.42 -32.50
CA ALA A 374 29.22 22.43 -32.68
C ALA A 374 27.85 21.96 -32.16
N ALA A 375 27.47 20.71 -32.46
CA ALA A 375 26.26 20.07 -31.93
C ALA A 375 26.29 19.97 -30.38
N CYS A 376 27.39 19.46 -29.82
CA CYS A 376 27.56 19.32 -28.38
C CYS A 376 27.43 20.67 -27.65
N VAL A 377 28.09 21.71 -28.17
CA VAL A 377 27.97 23.07 -27.60
C VAL A 377 26.52 23.52 -27.68
N PHE A 378 25.85 23.37 -28.83
CA PHE A 378 24.42 23.70 -28.96
C PHE A 378 23.55 23.02 -27.91
N ASP A 379 23.68 21.69 -27.73
CA ASP A 379 22.93 20.91 -26.73
C ASP A 379 23.13 21.47 -25.31
N SER A 380 24.39 21.70 -24.94
CA SER A 380 24.80 22.26 -23.64
C SER A 380 24.25 23.67 -23.40
N CYS A 381 24.12 24.48 -24.46
CA CYS A 381 23.62 25.86 -24.38
C CYS A 381 22.10 25.95 -24.25
N VAL A 382 21.36 25.08 -24.95
CA VAL A 382 19.89 25.16 -25.02
C VAL A 382 19.25 24.42 -23.84
N LEU A 383 19.86 23.32 -23.37
CA LEU A 383 19.32 22.47 -22.29
C LEU A 383 20.40 22.05 -21.27
N PRO A 384 20.97 23.00 -20.50
CA PRO A 384 22.14 22.77 -19.62
C PRO A 384 21.91 21.81 -18.42
N ASN A 385 20.75 21.17 -18.30
CA ASN A 385 20.36 20.31 -17.16
C ASN A 385 19.91 18.90 -17.57
N LEU A 386 20.10 18.49 -18.83
CA LEU A 386 19.64 17.19 -19.36
C LEU A 386 20.77 16.28 -19.85
N ASP A 387 22.04 16.67 -19.64
CA ASP A 387 23.25 15.95 -20.07
C ASP A 387 23.26 15.55 -21.56
N LEU A 388 22.50 16.27 -22.40
CA LEU A 388 22.33 15.98 -23.84
C LEU A 388 23.64 16.11 -24.63
N GLU A 389 24.59 16.88 -24.13
CA GLU A 389 25.97 16.95 -24.62
C GLU A 389 26.65 15.56 -24.70
N CYS A 390 26.27 14.62 -23.83
CA CYS A 390 26.74 13.23 -23.88
C CYS A 390 26.30 12.49 -25.16
N SER A 391 25.18 12.88 -25.80
CA SER A 391 24.71 12.25 -27.04
C SER A 391 25.64 12.54 -28.21
N SER A 392 26.14 13.77 -28.31
CA SER A 392 27.14 14.20 -29.29
C SER A 392 28.47 13.47 -29.12
N LEU A 393 28.91 13.21 -27.87
CA LEU A 393 30.09 12.38 -27.61
C LEU A 393 29.85 10.90 -27.94
N GLN A 394 28.67 10.36 -27.61
CA GLN A 394 28.31 8.96 -27.84
C GLN A 394 28.26 8.61 -29.34
N ILE A 395 27.63 9.45 -30.17
CA ILE A 395 27.57 9.20 -31.63
C ILE A 395 28.95 9.38 -32.29
N TYR A 396 29.77 10.32 -31.81
CA TYR A 396 31.13 10.50 -32.30
C TYR A 396 32.00 9.28 -31.95
N ALA A 397 31.95 8.80 -30.69
CA ALA A 397 32.65 7.59 -30.26
C ALA A 397 32.20 6.34 -31.03
N ALA A 398 30.90 6.18 -31.28
CA ALA A 398 30.37 5.09 -32.10
C ALA A 398 30.87 5.16 -33.56
N THR A 399 30.93 6.36 -34.14
CA THR A 399 31.46 6.57 -35.50
C THR A 399 32.97 6.30 -35.56
N CYS A 400 33.74 6.71 -34.55
CA CYS A 400 35.16 6.35 -34.38
C CYS A 400 35.36 4.83 -34.30
N ALA A 401 34.52 4.13 -33.52
CA ALA A 401 34.58 2.67 -33.38
C ALA A 401 34.23 1.94 -34.68
N ASP A 402 33.29 2.43 -35.49
CA ASP A 402 33.02 1.90 -36.84
C ASP A 402 34.23 2.01 -37.78
N GLN A 403 34.98 3.12 -37.67
CA GLN A 403 36.24 3.35 -38.38
C GLN A 403 37.44 2.61 -37.74
N GLY A 404 37.22 1.77 -36.72
CA GLY A 404 38.24 0.93 -36.09
C GLY A 404 39.00 1.58 -34.92
N VAL A 405 38.60 2.76 -34.46
CA VAL A 405 39.22 3.49 -33.34
C VAL A 405 38.24 3.59 -32.18
N CYS A 406 38.18 2.55 -31.34
CA CYS A 406 37.33 2.56 -30.15
C CYS A 406 38.03 3.28 -28.97
N ILE A 407 37.26 4.09 -28.21
CA ILE A 407 37.77 5.01 -27.18
C ILE A 407 36.92 4.91 -25.91
N ASP A 408 37.55 4.70 -24.75
CA ASP A 408 36.89 4.67 -23.42
C ASP A 408 36.55 6.08 -22.91
N TRP A 409 35.59 6.73 -23.60
CA TRP A 409 35.32 8.16 -23.44
C TRP A 409 34.56 8.52 -22.15
N ARG A 410 33.56 7.71 -21.73
CA ARG A 410 32.71 8.02 -20.55
C ARG A 410 33.53 8.22 -19.28
N LYS A 411 34.61 7.44 -19.11
CA LYS A 411 35.53 7.53 -17.98
C LYS A 411 36.19 8.92 -17.81
N HIS A 412 36.27 9.70 -18.88
CA HIS A 412 36.83 11.06 -18.88
C HIS A 412 35.80 12.16 -18.58
N THR A 413 34.53 11.81 -18.37
CA THR A 413 33.42 12.76 -18.13
C THR A 413 33.16 13.08 -16.65
N ASN A 414 34.00 12.59 -15.73
CA ASN A 414 33.85 12.75 -14.27
C ASN A 414 32.48 12.29 -13.71
N GLY A 415 31.81 11.37 -14.40
CA GLY A 415 30.52 10.81 -13.99
C GLY A 415 29.30 11.43 -14.66
N VAL A 416 29.44 12.56 -15.37
CA VAL A 416 28.32 13.24 -16.06
C VAL A 416 27.66 12.31 -17.08
N CYS A 417 28.45 11.70 -17.95
CA CYS A 417 27.93 10.79 -18.98
C CYS A 417 27.97 9.32 -18.53
N ASN A 418 27.71 8.99 -17.26
CA ASN A 418 27.72 7.59 -16.81
C ASN A 418 26.63 6.73 -17.48
N HIS A 419 26.90 5.43 -17.60
CA HIS A 419 25.92 4.44 -18.05
C HIS A 419 25.89 3.25 -17.08
N GLU A 420 24.74 2.99 -16.48
CA GLU A 420 24.53 1.87 -15.57
C GLU A 420 24.06 0.63 -16.32
N CYS A 421 24.70 -0.50 -16.04
CA CYS A 421 24.36 -1.79 -16.66
C CYS A 421 23.39 -2.61 -15.81
N PRO A 422 22.59 -3.50 -16.42
CA PRO A 422 21.78 -4.47 -15.69
C PRO A 422 22.62 -5.33 -14.74
N SER A 423 21.99 -5.77 -13.64
CA SER A 423 22.63 -6.63 -12.64
C SER A 423 23.29 -7.86 -13.27
N GLY A 424 24.58 -8.05 -12.99
CA GLY A 424 25.39 -9.15 -13.54
C GLY A 424 26.19 -8.80 -14.80
N LYS A 425 26.02 -7.60 -15.39
CA LYS A 425 26.84 -7.12 -16.51
C LYS A 425 27.77 -5.97 -16.12
N GLU A 426 28.87 -5.83 -16.86
CA GLU A 426 29.83 -4.73 -16.75
C GLU A 426 29.74 -3.79 -17.97
N TYR A 427 29.91 -2.48 -17.74
CA TYR A 427 30.04 -1.52 -18.83
C TYR A 427 31.41 -1.65 -19.51
N ARG A 428 31.43 -1.69 -20.84
CA ARG A 428 32.65 -1.52 -21.64
C ARG A 428 32.36 -0.58 -22.81
N ALA A 429 33.19 0.46 -22.96
CA ALA A 429 33.18 1.31 -24.15
C ALA A 429 33.56 0.53 -25.42
N CYS A 430 34.36 -0.53 -25.27
CA CYS A 430 34.91 -1.33 -26.36
C CYS A 430 34.70 -2.82 -26.10
N GLY A 431 33.47 -3.31 -26.31
CA GLY A 431 33.15 -4.75 -26.34
C GLY A 431 32.93 -5.27 -27.77
N PRO A 432 32.73 -6.58 -27.96
CA PRO A 432 32.50 -7.17 -29.28
C PRO A 432 31.11 -6.78 -29.82
N ILE A 433 30.99 -6.55 -31.13
CA ILE A 433 29.69 -6.27 -31.79
C ILE A 433 28.67 -7.41 -31.66
N LYS A 434 29.14 -8.65 -31.51
CA LYS A 434 28.33 -9.84 -31.22
C LYS A 434 28.98 -10.60 -30.07
N GLU A 435 28.23 -10.79 -28.98
CA GLU A 435 28.70 -11.61 -27.86
C GLU A 435 28.69 -13.09 -28.25
N MET A 436 29.78 -13.82 -27.94
CA MET A 436 29.75 -15.28 -27.97
C MET A 436 28.81 -15.79 -26.88
N THR A 437 27.99 -16.79 -27.22
CA THR A 437 27.05 -17.42 -26.30
C THR A 437 27.32 -18.90 -26.14
N CYS A 438 26.71 -19.55 -25.16
CA CYS A 438 26.79 -21.00 -25.01
C CYS A 438 26.29 -21.77 -26.25
N LYS A 439 25.32 -21.21 -27.00
CA LYS A 439 24.80 -21.81 -28.24
C LYS A 439 25.62 -21.49 -29.49
N THR A 440 26.32 -20.35 -29.54
CA THR A 440 27.16 -19.96 -30.69
C THR A 440 28.63 -20.36 -30.53
N ARG A 441 28.99 -21.03 -29.42
CA ARG A 441 30.34 -21.48 -29.09
C ARG A 441 30.91 -22.41 -30.17
N GLY A 442 31.73 -21.85 -31.06
CA GLY A 442 32.33 -22.56 -32.21
C GLY A 442 32.14 -21.83 -33.54
N GLN A 443 31.22 -20.86 -33.62
CA GLN A 443 31.16 -19.90 -34.73
C GLN A 443 32.16 -18.78 -34.48
N ASN A 444 33.30 -18.84 -35.17
CA ASN A 444 34.26 -17.74 -35.20
C ASN A 444 33.71 -16.61 -36.09
N ASP A 445 32.98 -15.66 -35.50
CA ASP A 445 32.77 -14.36 -36.15
C ASP A 445 34.10 -13.59 -36.12
N THR A 446 34.67 -13.34 -37.30
CA THR A 446 35.98 -12.68 -37.45
C THR A 446 35.89 -11.16 -37.39
N SER A 447 34.73 -10.60 -37.06
CA SER A 447 34.55 -9.16 -36.92
C SER A 447 35.41 -8.59 -35.79
N THR A 448 36.39 -7.76 -36.16
CA THR A 448 37.21 -6.97 -35.23
C THR A 448 36.54 -5.67 -34.78
N LYS A 449 35.30 -5.39 -35.24
CA LYS A 449 34.56 -4.18 -34.86
C LYS A 449 34.10 -4.24 -33.41
N GLN A 450 34.26 -3.13 -32.72
CA GLN A 450 33.90 -2.97 -31.31
C GLN A 450 32.71 -2.03 -31.18
N VAL A 451 31.89 -2.24 -30.14
CA VAL A 451 30.76 -1.39 -29.79
C VAL A 451 30.73 -1.13 -28.28
N GLU A 452 30.15 0.01 -27.92
CA GLU A 452 29.90 0.40 -26.54
C GLU A 452 28.67 -0.33 -25.98
N GLY A 453 28.73 -0.81 -24.73
CA GLY A 453 27.58 -1.40 -24.06
C GLY A 453 27.85 -2.16 -22.78
N CYS A 454 26.86 -2.96 -22.40
CA CYS A 454 26.86 -3.80 -21.21
C CYS A 454 27.09 -5.26 -21.61
N PHE A 455 28.12 -5.88 -21.04
CA PHE A 455 28.60 -7.20 -21.43
C PHE A 455 28.78 -8.10 -20.22
N CYS A 456 28.92 -9.41 -20.44
CA CYS A 456 29.26 -10.32 -19.36
C CYS A 456 30.70 -10.08 -18.81
N PRO A 457 30.89 -10.10 -17.47
CA PRO A 457 32.20 -9.92 -16.84
C PRO A 457 33.24 -10.94 -17.26
N ASN A 458 34.52 -10.54 -17.18
CA ASN A 458 35.66 -11.40 -17.49
C ASN A 458 35.58 -12.77 -16.78
N GLY A 459 35.65 -13.85 -17.55
CA GLY A 459 35.49 -15.23 -17.05
C GLY A 459 34.06 -15.77 -17.12
N THR A 460 33.10 -15.00 -17.64
CA THR A 460 31.72 -15.41 -17.96
C THR A 460 31.38 -15.09 -19.41
N MET A 461 30.30 -15.67 -19.94
CA MET A 461 29.74 -15.42 -21.27
C MET A 461 28.22 -15.36 -21.22
N LEU A 462 27.59 -14.82 -22.26
CA LEU A 462 26.13 -14.79 -22.35
C LEU A 462 25.59 -16.22 -22.55
N TYR A 463 24.49 -16.60 -21.91
CA TYR A 463 23.90 -17.93 -22.11
C TYR A 463 23.34 -18.07 -23.53
N ASP A 464 22.45 -17.17 -23.94
CA ASP A 464 21.90 -17.10 -25.28
C ASP A 464 21.54 -15.65 -25.66
N SER A 465 21.53 -15.36 -26.95
CA SER A 465 21.18 -14.06 -27.53
C SER A 465 19.80 -13.53 -27.12
N GLY A 466 18.85 -14.42 -26.82
CA GLY A 466 17.51 -14.08 -26.31
C GLY A 466 17.32 -14.26 -24.80
N VAL A 467 18.36 -14.63 -24.05
CA VAL A 467 18.30 -14.88 -22.60
C VAL A 467 19.46 -14.16 -21.93
N ASP A 468 19.17 -12.97 -21.37
CA ASP A 468 20.18 -12.00 -20.94
C ASP A 468 20.81 -12.34 -19.57
N VAL A 469 21.45 -13.51 -19.50
CA VAL A 469 22.06 -14.09 -18.29
C VAL A 469 23.51 -14.46 -18.55
N CYS A 470 24.41 -14.03 -17.67
CA CYS A 470 25.84 -14.34 -17.75
C CYS A 470 26.16 -15.63 -16.99
N VAL A 471 26.87 -16.54 -17.66
CA VAL A 471 27.20 -17.88 -17.16
C VAL A 471 28.71 -18.15 -17.25
N LYS A 472 29.26 -18.84 -16.25
CA LYS A 472 30.68 -19.24 -16.22
C LYS A 472 30.93 -20.53 -17.00
N THR A 473 30.02 -21.47 -16.83
CA THR A 473 29.94 -22.79 -17.45
C THR A 473 28.61 -22.88 -18.18
N CYS A 474 28.61 -23.54 -19.35
CA CYS A 474 27.35 -23.78 -20.07
C CYS A 474 26.58 -24.90 -19.38
N GLY A 475 25.27 -24.73 -19.30
CA GLY A 475 24.34 -25.59 -18.57
C GLY A 475 22.92 -25.29 -19.05
N CYS A 476 21.99 -25.13 -18.11
CA CYS A 476 20.62 -24.70 -18.40
C CYS A 476 20.32 -23.36 -17.73
N VAL A 477 19.38 -22.60 -18.30
CA VAL A 477 18.75 -21.44 -17.64
C VAL A 477 17.23 -21.64 -17.71
N GLY A 478 16.57 -21.57 -16.55
CA GLY A 478 15.13 -21.74 -16.43
C GLY A 478 14.34 -20.45 -16.63
N VAL A 479 13.03 -20.54 -16.42
CA VAL A 479 12.14 -19.36 -16.36
C VAL A 479 12.42 -18.44 -15.16
N ASP A 480 13.14 -18.98 -14.17
CA ASP A 480 13.69 -18.28 -13.01
C ASP A 480 14.92 -17.42 -13.34
N MET A 481 15.45 -17.52 -14.58
CA MET A 481 16.68 -16.86 -15.04
C MET A 481 17.94 -17.28 -14.24
N ILE A 482 17.89 -18.39 -13.51
CA ILE A 482 19.01 -18.92 -12.71
C ILE A 482 19.84 -19.87 -13.59
N PRO A 483 21.17 -19.66 -13.73
CA PRO A 483 22.08 -20.63 -14.34
C PRO A 483 22.21 -21.88 -13.49
N ARG A 484 22.15 -23.04 -14.14
CA ARG A 484 22.23 -24.36 -13.52
C ARG A 484 23.21 -25.25 -14.26
N GLU A 485 24.03 -26.01 -13.54
CA GLU A 485 25.01 -26.90 -14.17
C GLU A 485 24.36 -28.20 -14.68
N PHE A 486 24.95 -28.84 -15.70
CA PHE A 486 24.44 -30.13 -16.17
C PHE A 486 24.54 -31.19 -15.06
N GLY A 487 23.43 -31.89 -14.81
CA GLY A 487 23.24 -32.82 -13.69
C GLY A 487 22.69 -32.18 -12.41
N GLU A 488 22.53 -30.85 -12.35
CA GLU A 488 21.94 -30.17 -11.19
C GLU A 488 20.46 -30.53 -11.03
N ASN A 489 20.09 -30.96 -9.82
CA ASN A 489 18.70 -31.26 -9.43
C ASN A 489 18.19 -30.12 -8.53
N PHE A 490 16.96 -29.66 -8.77
CA PHE A 490 16.37 -28.50 -8.09
C PHE A 490 14.85 -28.55 -8.14
N THR A 491 14.19 -28.00 -7.12
CA THR A 491 12.72 -27.90 -7.11
C THR A 491 12.30 -26.48 -7.53
N MET A 492 11.39 -26.37 -8.51
CA MET A 492 10.86 -25.10 -9.02
C MET A 492 9.35 -25.23 -9.23
N ASN A 493 8.56 -24.29 -8.70
CA ASN A 493 7.09 -24.30 -8.81
C ASN A 493 6.44 -25.64 -8.40
N CYS A 494 7.01 -26.32 -7.39
CA CYS A 494 6.61 -27.65 -6.94
C CYS A 494 6.69 -28.74 -8.02
N GLN A 495 7.71 -28.62 -8.87
CA GLN A 495 8.21 -29.67 -9.74
C GLN A 495 9.68 -29.94 -9.41
N ASP A 496 10.07 -31.20 -9.34
CA ASP A 496 11.47 -31.60 -9.26
C ASP A 496 12.06 -31.63 -10.66
N CYS A 497 13.07 -30.80 -10.86
CA CYS A 497 13.69 -30.53 -12.14
C CYS A 497 15.15 -30.96 -12.14
N ILE A 498 15.62 -31.42 -13.30
CA ILE A 498 17.04 -31.69 -13.56
C ILE A 498 17.47 -30.96 -14.83
N CYS A 499 18.65 -30.32 -14.77
CA CYS A 499 19.31 -29.77 -15.96
C CYS A 499 20.06 -30.90 -16.69
N LEU A 500 19.63 -31.25 -17.89
CA LEU A 500 20.26 -32.28 -18.71
C LEU A 500 21.13 -31.68 -19.83
N GLU A 501 22.22 -32.37 -20.15
CA GLU A 501 23.09 -32.00 -21.26
C GLU A 501 22.44 -32.32 -22.63
N GLY A 502 22.80 -31.53 -23.65
CA GLY A 502 22.24 -31.63 -25.00
C GLY A 502 20.96 -30.81 -25.19
N GLU A 503 20.09 -31.24 -26.10
CA GLU A 503 18.85 -30.52 -26.45
C GLU A 503 17.70 -30.73 -25.43
N HIS A 504 17.92 -31.52 -24.39
CA HIS A 504 16.90 -31.84 -23.38
C HIS A 504 16.63 -30.69 -22.40
N GLY A 505 17.63 -29.85 -22.11
CA GLY A 505 17.47 -28.68 -21.25
C GLY A 505 17.00 -29.02 -19.83
N ILE A 506 16.05 -28.24 -19.30
CA ILE A 506 15.41 -28.50 -18.01
C ILE A 506 14.23 -29.45 -18.21
N VAL A 507 14.29 -30.62 -17.56
CA VAL A 507 13.19 -31.59 -17.51
C VAL A 507 12.66 -31.63 -16.08
N CYS A 508 11.35 -31.54 -15.89
CA CYS A 508 10.70 -31.48 -14.59
C CYS A 508 9.57 -32.50 -14.44
N GLU A 509 9.46 -33.12 -13.27
CA GLU A 509 8.35 -33.99 -12.87
C GLU A 509 7.62 -33.38 -11.65
N PRO A 510 6.32 -33.65 -11.40
CA PRO A 510 5.61 -33.12 -10.25
C PRO A 510 6.26 -33.56 -8.92
N HIS A 511 6.48 -32.62 -8.00
CA HIS A 511 7.12 -32.90 -6.71
C HIS A 511 6.28 -33.88 -5.88
N VAL A 512 6.89 -34.96 -5.39
CA VAL A 512 6.18 -36.09 -4.77
C VAL A 512 6.12 -35.96 -3.25
N CYS A 513 4.99 -35.48 -2.74
CA CYS A 513 4.74 -35.40 -1.30
C CYS A 513 4.49 -36.77 -0.66
N GLU A 514 5.26 -37.10 0.38
CA GLU A 514 4.90 -38.20 1.31
C GLU A 514 3.62 -37.85 2.09
N GLN A 515 2.47 -38.28 1.59
CA GLN A 515 1.19 -38.09 2.28
C GLN A 515 1.07 -38.97 3.54
N LYS A 516 1.66 -38.50 4.65
CA LYS A 516 1.30 -38.97 5.99
C LYS A 516 -0.12 -38.51 6.30
N LYS A 517 -1.06 -39.45 6.16
CA LYS A 517 -2.48 -39.23 6.44
C LYS A 517 -2.68 -39.03 7.95
N VAL A 518 -2.83 -37.76 8.36
CA VAL A 518 -3.15 -37.39 9.74
C VAL A 518 -4.67 -37.41 9.91
N THR A 519 -5.18 -38.16 10.90
CA THR A 519 -6.60 -38.14 11.27
C THR A 519 -6.76 -37.50 12.65
N CYS A 520 -7.61 -36.48 12.73
CA CYS A 520 -7.90 -35.78 13.99
C CYS A 520 -9.06 -36.46 14.74
N ASP A 521 -8.79 -37.65 15.27
CA ASP A 521 -9.81 -38.56 15.83
C ASP A 521 -10.30 -38.15 17.25
N GLY A 522 -10.71 -36.90 17.44
CA GLY A 522 -11.22 -36.40 18.72
C GLY A 522 -12.16 -35.18 18.60
N GLU A 523 -13.17 -35.11 19.46
CA GLU A 523 -14.12 -33.99 19.49
C GLU A 523 -13.42 -32.66 19.77
N GLY A 524 -13.81 -31.60 19.05
CA GLY A 524 -13.20 -30.27 19.14
C GLY A 524 -11.87 -30.12 18.39
N PHE A 525 -11.24 -31.22 17.94
CA PHE A 525 -10.08 -31.14 17.06
C PHE A 525 -10.50 -30.98 15.59
N TYR A 526 -9.75 -30.18 14.86
CA TYR A 526 -9.91 -29.99 13.41
C TYR A 526 -8.55 -29.93 12.72
N GLU A 527 -8.54 -30.33 11.46
CA GLU A 527 -7.35 -30.33 10.62
C GLU A 527 -7.00 -28.92 10.17
N VAL A 528 -5.74 -28.53 10.34
CA VAL A 528 -5.18 -27.27 9.85
C VAL A 528 -3.99 -27.57 8.97
N THR A 529 -4.06 -27.06 7.74
CA THR A 529 -2.95 -27.06 6.78
C THR A 529 -1.95 -25.97 7.17
N GLU A 530 -0.75 -26.37 7.57
CA GLU A 530 0.39 -25.49 7.82
C GLU A 530 1.43 -25.65 6.70
N VAL A 531 2.19 -24.60 6.40
CA VAL A 531 3.31 -24.71 5.46
C VAL A 531 4.43 -25.49 6.15
N ASN A 532 4.87 -26.59 5.54
CA ASN A 532 5.98 -27.37 6.07
C ASN A 532 7.30 -26.56 5.91
N PRO A 533 8.04 -26.30 6.99
CA PRO A 533 9.27 -25.50 6.93
C PRO A 533 10.45 -26.23 6.28
N GLU A 534 10.42 -27.57 6.19
CA GLU A 534 11.46 -28.35 5.50
C GLU A 534 11.20 -28.42 3.98
N ASP A 535 9.96 -28.26 3.55
CA ASP A 535 9.54 -28.34 2.15
C ASP A 535 8.22 -27.59 1.95
N SER A 536 8.30 -26.38 1.37
CA SER A 536 7.14 -25.51 1.14
C SER A 536 6.12 -26.05 0.15
N CYS A 537 6.45 -27.08 -0.64
CA CYS A 537 5.55 -27.66 -1.63
C CYS A 537 4.61 -28.72 -1.05
N CYS A 538 4.98 -29.34 0.06
CA CYS A 538 4.16 -30.35 0.71
C CYS A 538 3.50 -29.83 2.00
N PRO A 539 2.17 -29.64 2.01
CA PRO A 539 1.48 -29.13 3.20
C PRO A 539 1.60 -30.08 4.40
N LEU A 540 1.85 -29.53 5.58
CA LEU A 540 1.81 -30.25 6.85
C LEU A 540 0.39 -30.19 7.42
N PHE A 541 -0.21 -31.34 7.70
CA PHE A 541 -1.52 -31.41 8.35
C PHE A 541 -1.34 -31.56 9.87
N THR A 542 -1.85 -30.60 10.65
CA THR A 542 -1.80 -30.64 12.12
C THR A 542 -3.19 -30.52 12.72
N CYS A 543 -3.46 -31.26 13.80
CA CYS A 543 -4.72 -31.16 14.52
C CYS A 543 -4.64 -30.00 15.53
N LYS A 544 -5.47 -28.97 15.37
CA LYS A 544 -5.64 -27.91 16.36
C LYS A 544 -6.94 -28.12 17.14
N CYS A 545 -6.95 -27.69 18.40
CA CYS A 545 -8.14 -27.71 19.25
C CYS A 545 -8.92 -26.40 19.10
N ASN A 546 -10.22 -26.48 18.85
CA ASN A 546 -11.15 -25.36 18.99
C ASN A 546 -12.36 -25.79 19.85
N THR A 547 -12.44 -25.19 21.04
CA THR A 547 -13.49 -25.50 22.02
C THR A 547 -14.89 -25.05 21.61
N SER A 548 -15.04 -24.21 20.58
CA SER A 548 -16.36 -23.86 20.04
C SER A 548 -17.04 -24.99 19.25
N PHE A 549 -16.28 -26.01 18.84
CA PHE A 549 -16.80 -27.21 18.18
C PHE A 549 -17.17 -28.34 19.16
N CYS A 550 -17.00 -28.13 20.47
CA CYS A 550 -17.42 -29.08 21.49
C CYS A 550 -18.93 -29.04 21.71
N THR A 551 -19.57 -30.22 21.72
CA THR A 551 -21.02 -30.36 21.91
C THR A 551 -21.43 -30.49 23.37
N THR A 552 -20.48 -30.83 24.25
CA THR A 552 -20.69 -30.94 25.70
C THR A 552 -21.08 -29.61 26.34
N LYS A 553 -22.27 -29.58 26.97
CA LYS A 553 -22.76 -28.44 27.74
C LYS A 553 -22.64 -28.70 29.24
N ALA A 554 -22.44 -27.64 30.01
CA ALA A 554 -22.42 -27.71 31.47
C ALA A 554 -23.74 -28.31 32.02
N PRO A 555 -23.69 -29.35 32.87
CA PRO A 555 -24.88 -29.92 33.50
C PRO A 555 -25.46 -28.96 34.55
N LYS A 556 -26.76 -29.07 34.84
CA LYS A 556 -27.36 -28.40 36.00
C LYS A 556 -27.14 -29.26 37.24
N CYS A 557 -26.29 -28.82 38.16
CA CYS A 557 -26.07 -29.50 39.43
C CYS A 557 -27.27 -29.34 40.38
N SER A 558 -27.42 -30.29 41.30
CA SER A 558 -28.38 -30.25 42.40
C SER A 558 -28.02 -29.15 43.42
N LEU A 559 -29.00 -28.69 44.20
CA LEU A 559 -28.76 -27.71 45.27
C LEU A 559 -27.69 -28.21 46.24
N GLY A 560 -26.79 -27.31 46.66
CA GLY A 560 -25.61 -27.62 47.46
C GLY A 560 -24.40 -28.08 46.64
N PHE A 561 -24.51 -28.21 45.32
CA PHE A 561 -23.40 -28.58 44.41
C PHE A 561 -23.22 -27.54 43.30
N GLU A 562 -21.98 -27.36 42.83
CA GLU A 562 -21.62 -26.45 41.74
C GLU A 562 -20.89 -27.17 40.60
N VAL A 563 -20.92 -26.59 39.40
CA VAL A 563 -20.27 -27.15 38.21
C VAL A 563 -18.79 -26.80 38.23
N HIS A 564 -17.93 -27.82 38.31
CA HIS A 564 -16.49 -27.72 38.10
C HIS A 564 -16.14 -28.26 36.71
N SER A 565 -15.42 -27.47 35.91
CA SER A 565 -14.94 -27.87 34.58
C SER A 565 -13.43 -28.11 34.55
N TYR A 566 -12.98 -29.08 33.76
CA TYR A 566 -11.56 -29.35 33.49
C TYR A 566 -11.40 -29.98 32.11
N ILE A 567 -10.20 -29.90 31.53
CA ILE A 567 -9.88 -30.54 30.24
C ILE A 567 -9.05 -31.80 30.53
N PRO A 568 -9.52 -33.01 30.16
CA PRO A 568 -8.74 -34.24 30.30
C PRO A 568 -7.46 -34.19 29.45
N SER A 569 -6.35 -34.75 29.96
CA SER A 569 -5.07 -34.78 29.23
C SER A 569 -5.21 -35.52 27.90
N GLY A 570 -4.86 -34.85 26.80
CA GLY A 570 -4.98 -35.38 25.44
C GLY A 570 -6.33 -35.14 24.76
N GLN A 571 -7.26 -34.41 25.39
CA GLN A 571 -8.56 -34.04 24.80
C GLN A 571 -8.65 -32.52 24.59
N CYS A 572 -9.53 -32.09 23.67
CA CYS A 572 -9.80 -30.67 23.42
C CYS A 572 -10.98 -30.14 24.26
N CYS A 573 -12.03 -30.96 24.41
CA CYS A 573 -13.27 -30.54 25.03
C CYS A 573 -13.27 -30.61 26.57
N PRO A 574 -13.96 -29.68 27.25
CA PRO A 574 -14.08 -29.71 28.70
C PRO A 574 -15.01 -30.83 29.18
N ALA A 575 -14.56 -31.55 30.20
CA ALA A 575 -15.38 -32.40 31.05
C ALA A 575 -15.97 -31.56 32.21
N TYR A 576 -17.17 -31.92 32.65
CA TYR A 576 -17.89 -31.26 33.74
C TYR A 576 -18.21 -32.26 34.85
N GLN A 577 -18.04 -31.84 36.10
CA GLN A 577 -18.43 -32.61 37.28
C GLN A 577 -19.11 -31.69 38.31
N CYS A 578 -20.10 -32.22 39.05
CA CYS A 578 -20.72 -31.48 40.15
C CYS A 578 -19.94 -31.73 41.45
N VAL A 579 -19.44 -30.67 42.09
CA VAL A 579 -18.68 -30.73 43.34
C VAL A 579 -19.48 -30.08 44.49
N PRO A 580 -19.35 -30.54 45.76
CA PRO A 580 -20.10 -29.97 46.87
C PRO A 580 -19.62 -28.56 47.24
N LYS A 581 -20.57 -27.67 47.56
CA LYS A 581 -20.31 -26.26 47.92
C LYS A 581 -19.99 -26.03 49.41
N GLY A 582 -19.99 -27.08 50.24
CA GLY A 582 -19.78 -26.97 51.69
C GLY A 582 -20.90 -26.23 52.43
N VAL A 583 -22.15 -26.45 52.02
CA VAL A 583 -23.36 -25.82 52.59
C VAL A 583 -24.34 -26.88 53.09
N CYS A 584 -25.24 -26.51 53.99
CA CYS A 584 -26.40 -27.33 54.31
C CYS A 584 -27.54 -27.04 53.32
N VAL A 585 -28.41 -28.03 53.09
CA VAL A 585 -29.62 -27.85 52.25
C VAL A 585 -30.85 -28.26 53.05
N HIS A 586 -31.84 -27.38 53.12
CA HIS A 586 -33.13 -27.63 53.78
C HIS A 586 -34.25 -26.95 53.00
N GLU A 587 -35.36 -27.66 52.77
CA GLU A 587 -36.55 -27.18 52.02
C GLU A 587 -36.23 -26.33 50.76
N ASN A 588 -35.31 -26.81 49.92
CA ASN A 588 -34.82 -26.17 48.70
C ASN A 588 -34.05 -24.83 48.87
N ALA A 589 -33.59 -24.51 50.07
CA ALA A 589 -32.66 -23.40 50.33
C ALA A 589 -31.26 -23.91 50.74
N GLU A 590 -30.23 -23.17 50.33
CA GLU A 590 -28.83 -23.39 50.73
C GLU A 590 -28.49 -22.51 51.94
N PHE A 591 -27.88 -23.09 52.97
CA PHE A 591 -27.51 -22.42 54.21
C PHE A 591 -25.99 -22.48 54.39
N LEU A 592 -25.37 -21.31 54.53
CA LEU A 592 -23.94 -21.21 54.84
C LEU A 592 -23.63 -21.79 56.24
N PRO A 593 -22.42 -22.29 56.49
CA PRO A 593 -22.03 -22.77 57.81
C PRO A 593 -22.20 -21.70 58.89
N ASN A 594 -22.60 -22.14 60.07
CA ASN A 594 -23.00 -21.34 61.24
C ASN A 594 -24.24 -20.43 61.05
N SER A 595 -24.96 -20.50 59.92
CA SER A 595 -26.24 -19.80 59.76
C SER A 595 -27.39 -20.56 60.45
N SER A 596 -28.37 -19.82 60.97
CA SER A 596 -29.56 -20.42 61.59
C SER A 596 -30.53 -20.94 60.52
N VAL A 597 -30.97 -22.18 60.67
CA VAL A 597 -31.91 -22.85 59.78
C VAL A 597 -33.26 -22.95 60.49
N PHE A 598 -34.33 -22.49 59.85
CA PHE A 598 -35.66 -22.51 60.45
C PHE A 598 -36.36 -23.85 60.14
N VAL A 599 -36.34 -24.78 61.10
CA VAL A 599 -36.93 -26.12 60.95
C VAL A 599 -38.26 -26.25 61.70
N ASP A 600 -38.33 -25.79 62.96
CA ASP A 600 -39.55 -25.79 63.77
C ASP A 600 -39.56 -24.63 64.79
N LYS A 601 -40.74 -24.21 65.25
CA LYS A 601 -40.93 -23.13 66.24
C LYS A 601 -40.46 -23.50 67.65
N CYS A 602 -40.29 -24.78 67.97
CA CYS A 602 -39.81 -25.26 69.27
C CYS A 602 -38.34 -25.73 69.24
N GLN A 603 -37.63 -25.53 68.13
CA GLN A 603 -36.22 -25.90 67.95
C GLN A 603 -35.40 -24.75 67.35
N ASN A 604 -34.19 -24.50 67.88
CA ASN A 604 -33.22 -23.61 67.26
C ASN A 604 -32.19 -24.46 66.52
N CYS A 605 -32.07 -24.30 65.20
CA CYS A 605 -31.16 -25.11 64.39
C CYS A 605 -30.09 -24.26 63.70
N ILE A 606 -28.89 -24.84 63.55
CA ILE A 606 -27.76 -24.23 62.84
C ILE A 606 -27.18 -25.18 61.80
N CYS A 607 -26.73 -24.63 60.68
CA CYS A 607 -25.89 -25.36 59.74
C CYS A 607 -24.47 -25.50 60.32
N THR A 608 -23.96 -26.72 60.44
CA THR A 608 -22.61 -26.97 60.98
C THR A 608 -21.54 -26.95 59.88
N ASN A 609 -20.28 -27.20 60.25
CA ASN A 609 -19.19 -27.45 59.30
C ASN A 609 -18.96 -28.96 59.06
N ASP A 610 -19.77 -29.83 59.69
CA ASP A 610 -19.60 -31.27 59.61
C ASP A 610 -20.26 -31.82 58.35
N VAL A 611 -19.49 -32.51 57.50
CA VAL A 611 -19.99 -33.05 56.23
C VAL A 611 -20.63 -34.43 56.45
N ASN A 612 -21.87 -34.59 55.99
CA ASN A 612 -22.54 -35.88 55.95
C ASN A 612 -21.92 -36.75 54.84
N VAL A 613 -21.31 -37.87 55.22
CA VAL A 613 -20.61 -38.78 54.30
C VAL A 613 -21.51 -39.33 53.16
N SER A 614 -22.81 -39.45 53.40
CA SER A 614 -23.79 -39.96 52.42
C SER A 614 -24.27 -38.89 51.44
N THR A 615 -24.49 -37.65 51.90
CA THR A 615 -25.02 -36.57 51.03
C THR A 615 -23.94 -35.62 50.51
N GLN A 616 -22.71 -35.68 51.04
CA GLN A 616 -21.58 -34.77 50.75
C GLN A 616 -21.87 -33.29 51.07
N LEU A 617 -22.95 -33.02 51.81
CA LEU A 617 -23.39 -31.69 52.26
C LEU A 617 -23.24 -31.54 53.77
N ASN A 618 -23.25 -30.31 54.27
CA ASN A 618 -23.09 -30.06 55.71
C ASN A 618 -24.35 -30.45 56.50
N ILE A 619 -24.16 -30.83 57.76
CA ILE A 619 -25.20 -31.30 58.68
C ILE A 619 -25.88 -30.12 59.39
N ILE A 620 -27.20 -30.22 59.58
CA ILE A 620 -27.98 -29.28 60.40
C ILE A 620 -28.16 -29.89 61.79
N SER A 621 -27.86 -29.12 62.84
CA SER A 621 -28.01 -29.51 64.24
C SER A 621 -29.06 -28.64 64.94
N CYS A 622 -29.88 -29.21 65.83
CA CYS A 622 -31.05 -28.56 66.43
C CYS A 622 -31.13 -28.79 67.96
N GLU A 623 -31.51 -27.75 68.72
CA GLU A 623 -31.73 -27.81 70.17
C GLU A 623 -33.13 -27.28 70.58
N HIS A 624 -33.71 -27.81 71.66
CA HIS A 624 -35.08 -27.49 72.12
C HIS A 624 -35.17 -26.32 73.13
N VAL A 625 -36.26 -25.56 73.06
CA VAL A 625 -36.50 -24.37 73.91
C VAL A 625 -37.27 -24.73 75.21
N PRO A 626 -36.81 -24.32 76.42
CA PRO A 626 -37.49 -24.62 77.70
C PRO A 626 -38.59 -23.62 78.11
N CYS A 627 -39.66 -24.09 78.76
CA CYS A 627 -40.83 -23.31 79.23
C CYS A 627 -40.87 -23.08 80.76
N ASN A 628 -41.57 -22.04 81.22
CA ASN A 628 -41.82 -21.69 82.63
C ASN A 628 -43.25 -22.08 83.08
N THR A 629 -43.47 -22.40 84.37
CA THR A 629 -44.66 -23.13 84.87
C THR A 629 -45.35 -22.55 86.13
N TYR A 630 -45.25 -21.24 86.41
CA TYR A 630 -45.84 -20.60 87.62
C TYR A 630 -46.88 -19.52 87.28
N CYS A 631 -47.97 -19.44 88.07
CA CYS A 631 -49.02 -18.40 87.99
C CYS A 631 -49.36 -17.81 89.37
N GLN A 632 -49.93 -16.61 89.38
CA GLN A 632 -50.32 -15.88 90.60
C GLN A 632 -51.68 -16.34 91.18
N PRO A 633 -51.97 -16.07 92.48
CA PRO A 633 -53.26 -16.41 93.10
C PRO A 633 -54.46 -15.84 92.34
N GLY A 634 -55.51 -16.65 92.18
CA GLY A 634 -56.70 -16.29 91.38
C GLY A 634 -56.59 -16.59 89.88
N TYR A 635 -55.47 -17.15 89.42
CA TYR A 635 -55.21 -17.54 88.03
C TYR A 635 -54.74 -19.01 87.93
N GLU A 636 -55.12 -19.69 86.84
CA GLU A 636 -54.76 -21.11 86.57
C GLU A 636 -54.20 -21.27 85.14
N ILE A 637 -53.28 -22.23 84.93
CA ILE A 637 -52.68 -22.49 83.60
C ILE A 637 -53.69 -23.17 82.68
N LYS A 638 -53.84 -22.65 81.46
CA LYS A 638 -54.54 -23.33 80.35
C LYS A 638 -53.63 -23.45 79.10
N PRO A 639 -53.62 -24.61 78.43
CA PRO A 639 -52.86 -24.81 77.19
C PRO A 639 -53.52 -24.06 76.02
N VAL A 640 -52.70 -23.49 75.12
CA VAL A 640 -53.16 -22.73 73.94
C VAL A 640 -52.70 -23.45 72.67
N LYS A 641 -53.63 -23.64 71.72
CA LYS A 641 -53.38 -24.42 70.50
C LYS A 641 -52.53 -23.61 69.50
N GLY A 642 -51.26 -24.00 69.34
CA GLY A 642 -50.33 -23.41 68.35
C GLY A 642 -49.14 -22.63 68.91
N GLU A 643 -48.99 -22.57 70.24
CA GLU A 643 -47.81 -22.01 70.92
C GLU A 643 -47.05 -23.10 71.70
N CYS A 644 -45.72 -22.91 71.90
CA CYS A 644 -44.86 -23.92 72.52
C CYS A 644 -45.05 -24.05 74.05
N CYS A 645 -45.60 -23.01 74.72
CA CYS A 645 -45.85 -22.98 76.17
C CYS A 645 -47.30 -22.52 76.49
N GLY A 646 -47.86 -22.90 77.65
CA GLY A 646 -49.21 -22.51 78.09
C GLY A 646 -49.32 -21.13 78.76
N LYS A 647 -50.54 -20.62 78.99
CA LYS A 647 -50.81 -19.27 79.55
C LYS A 647 -51.69 -19.33 80.81
N CYS A 648 -51.46 -18.42 81.77
CA CYS A 648 -52.29 -18.23 82.96
C CYS A 648 -53.60 -17.51 82.62
N VAL A 649 -54.73 -17.93 83.19
CA VAL A 649 -56.07 -17.32 82.97
C VAL A 649 -56.80 -17.17 84.31
N GLN A 650 -57.48 -16.02 84.52
CA GLN A 650 -58.15 -15.68 85.77
C GLN A 650 -59.41 -16.53 86.03
N THR A 651 -59.66 -16.91 87.29
CA THR A 651 -60.84 -17.71 87.70
C THR A 651 -61.63 -17.14 88.89
N LYS A 652 -61.20 -16.05 89.54
CA LYS A 652 -61.92 -15.37 90.64
C LYS A 652 -61.77 -13.85 90.62
N CYS A 653 -62.76 -13.13 91.16
CA CYS A 653 -62.65 -11.69 91.45
C CYS A 653 -61.72 -11.43 92.64
N ILE A 654 -60.85 -10.43 92.53
CA ILE A 654 -59.98 -9.95 93.62
C ILE A 654 -60.29 -8.46 93.82
N ILE A 655 -60.69 -8.07 95.03
CA ILE A 655 -60.88 -6.66 95.43
C ILE A 655 -59.84 -6.33 96.50
N HIS A 656 -59.08 -5.27 96.29
CA HIS A 656 -58.22 -4.70 97.32
C HIS A 656 -59.02 -3.63 98.08
N THR A 657 -59.13 -3.79 99.39
CA THR A 657 -59.80 -2.81 100.27
C THR A 657 -58.79 -1.76 100.76
N THR A 658 -59.28 -0.66 101.34
CA THR A 658 -58.46 0.50 101.75
C THR A 658 -57.51 0.23 102.92
N ASP A 659 -57.67 -0.90 103.62
CA ASP A 659 -56.71 -1.40 104.63
C ASP A 659 -55.64 -2.35 104.03
N ASN A 660 -55.63 -2.49 102.71
CA ASN A 660 -54.73 -3.32 101.92
C ASN A 660 -54.90 -4.85 102.13
N SER A 661 -56.07 -5.30 102.61
CA SER A 661 -56.45 -6.71 102.60
C SER A 661 -57.13 -7.12 101.28
N GLU A 662 -56.89 -8.38 100.87
CA GLU A 662 -57.45 -8.96 99.63
C GLU A 662 -58.79 -9.66 99.91
N LEU A 663 -59.88 -9.11 99.37
CA LEU A 663 -61.21 -9.70 99.41
C LEU A 663 -61.47 -10.47 98.11
N ILE A 664 -61.39 -11.80 98.16
CA ILE A 664 -61.68 -12.68 97.03
C ILE A 664 -63.18 -13.03 97.07
N LEU A 665 -63.91 -12.59 96.05
CA LEU A 665 -65.36 -12.83 95.91
C LEU A 665 -65.66 -13.85 94.80
N SER A 666 -66.76 -14.59 94.96
CA SER A 666 -67.30 -15.44 93.92
C SER A 666 -68.32 -14.66 93.06
N PRO A 667 -68.60 -15.10 91.82
CA PRO A 667 -69.56 -14.41 90.97
C PRO A 667 -70.97 -14.45 91.59
N GLY A 668 -71.54 -13.28 91.90
CA GLY A 668 -72.86 -13.11 92.50
C GLY A 668 -72.89 -12.47 93.91
N ASP A 669 -71.75 -12.31 94.58
CA ASP A 669 -71.67 -11.77 95.95
C ASP A 669 -71.76 -10.23 96.02
N ILE A 670 -72.42 -9.67 97.06
CA ILE A 670 -72.52 -8.22 97.35
C ILE A 670 -72.34 -7.94 98.86
N LYS A 671 -71.59 -6.90 99.25
CA LYS A 671 -71.42 -6.41 100.63
C LYS A 671 -71.25 -4.88 100.72
N ASN A 672 -71.80 -4.26 101.75
CA ASN A 672 -71.54 -2.83 102.07
C ASN A 672 -70.20 -2.66 102.82
N ASP A 673 -69.60 -1.48 102.71
CA ASP A 673 -68.42 -1.10 103.49
C ASP A 673 -68.78 -0.88 104.99
N PRO A 674 -68.04 -1.47 105.95
CA PRO A 674 -68.35 -1.31 107.38
C PRO A 674 -68.10 0.08 107.97
N GLN A 675 -67.42 0.98 107.25
CA GLN A 675 -66.87 2.25 107.74
C GLN A 675 -67.34 3.47 106.93
N ASN A 676 -67.81 3.28 105.70
CA ASN A 676 -68.40 4.32 104.85
C ASN A 676 -69.78 3.91 104.30
N ASN A 677 -70.85 4.50 104.85
CA ASN A 677 -72.24 4.21 104.44
C ASN A 677 -72.56 4.55 102.97
N CYS A 678 -71.69 5.28 102.26
CA CYS A 678 -71.86 5.59 100.86
C CYS A 678 -71.14 4.58 99.92
N THR A 679 -70.45 3.53 100.42
CA THR A 679 -69.66 2.56 99.61
C THR A 679 -70.13 1.10 99.69
N ILE A 680 -70.16 0.40 98.53
CA ILE A 680 -70.66 -0.98 98.34
C ILE A 680 -69.74 -1.76 97.38
N TYR A 681 -69.48 -3.04 97.68
CA TYR A 681 -68.65 -3.98 96.89
C TYR A 681 -69.48 -5.12 96.28
N SER A 682 -69.16 -5.55 95.07
CA SER A 682 -69.81 -6.68 94.36
C SER A 682 -68.89 -7.39 93.37
N CYS A 683 -69.18 -8.66 93.03
CA CYS A 683 -68.53 -9.38 91.93
C CYS A 683 -69.58 -9.98 90.99
N ILE A 684 -69.47 -9.72 89.68
CA ILE A 684 -70.40 -10.20 88.66
C ILE A 684 -69.64 -10.79 87.45
N GLU A 685 -70.25 -11.76 86.78
CA GLU A 685 -69.73 -12.33 85.53
C GLU A 685 -70.49 -11.74 84.33
N VAL A 686 -69.76 -11.19 83.37
CA VAL A 686 -70.32 -10.58 82.16
C VAL A 686 -69.47 -11.01 80.95
N HIS A 687 -70.07 -11.67 79.97
CA HIS A 687 -69.41 -12.16 78.74
C HIS A 687 -68.09 -12.96 78.99
N ASN A 688 -68.10 -13.90 79.94
CA ASN A 688 -66.93 -14.68 80.38
C ASN A 688 -65.75 -13.87 80.95
N GLN A 689 -65.98 -12.62 81.39
CA GLN A 689 -65.06 -11.88 82.25
C GLN A 689 -65.64 -11.72 83.66
N LEU A 690 -64.79 -11.90 84.65
CA LEU A 690 -65.10 -11.70 86.07
C LEU A 690 -64.77 -10.26 86.46
N ILE A 691 -65.80 -9.47 86.76
CA ILE A 691 -65.68 -8.05 87.05
C ILE A 691 -66.02 -7.82 88.51
N ALA A 692 -65.03 -7.32 89.25
CA ALA A 692 -65.20 -6.85 90.61
C ALA A 692 -65.52 -5.35 90.57
N SER A 693 -66.58 -4.93 91.28
CA SER A 693 -67.15 -3.58 91.19
C SER A 693 -67.37 -2.99 92.58
N THR A 694 -66.74 -1.84 92.81
CA THR A 694 -66.94 -0.98 93.98
C THR A 694 -67.74 0.24 93.55
N SER A 695 -68.86 0.52 94.20
CA SER A 695 -69.69 1.70 93.95
C SER A 695 -69.76 2.59 95.18
N GLU A 696 -69.33 3.84 95.04
CA GLU A 696 -69.39 4.87 96.08
C GLU A 696 -70.35 6.01 95.66
N ILE A 697 -71.28 6.39 96.53
CA ILE A 697 -72.26 7.46 96.30
C ILE A 697 -71.57 8.81 96.45
N THR A 698 -71.06 9.35 95.34
CA THR A 698 -70.34 10.63 95.32
C THR A 698 -71.30 11.83 95.31
N CYS A 699 -71.04 12.84 96.13
CA CYS A 699 -71.79 14.08 96.16
C CYS A 699 -71.19 15.16 95.25
N PRO A 700 -72.00 15.94 94.50
CA PRO A 700 -71.51 17.10 93.76
C PRO A 700 -70.85 18.14 94.69
N ALA A 701 -69.78 18.79 94.21
CA ALA A 701 -69.09 19.84 94.95
C ALA A 701 -70.03 21.02 95.24
N PHE A 702 -70.07 21.44 96.50
CA PHE A 702 -71.11 22.33 97.01
C PHE A 702 -70.51 23.65 97.54
N ASN A 703 -70.74 24.75 96.83
CA ASN A 703 -70.15 26.07 97.13
C ASN A 703 -71.22 27.07 97.57
N GLU A 704 -71.25 27.39 98.86
CA GLU A 704 -72.28 28.22 99.50
C GLU A 704 -72.23 29.70 99.05
N ASP A 705 -71.06 30.22 98.63
CA ASP A 705 -70.90 31.61 98.17
C ASP A 705 -71.39 31.81 96.73
N SER A 706 -71.42 30.74 95.94
CA SER A 706 -71.97 30.74 94.58
C SER A 706 -73.50 30.63 94.56
N CYS A 707 -74.17 30.92 95.69
CA CYS A 707 -75.58 30.63 95.89
C CYS A 707 -76.37 31.81 96.50
N LYS A 708 -77.64 31.93 96.09
CA LYS A 708 -78.56 32.90 96.71
C LYS A 708 -78.80 32.56 98.20
N PRO A 709 -78.55 33.50 99.14
CA PRO A 709 -78.57 33.21 100.57
C PRO A 709 -79.89 32.59 101.08
N GLY A 710 -79.77 31.58 101.96
CA GLY A 710 -80.90 30.99 102.69
C GLY A 710 -81.53 29.71 102.11
N THR A 711 -80.87 29.03 101.15
CA THR A 711 -81.51 27.98 100.32
C THR A 711 -80.92 26.55 100.45
N ILE A 712 -80.21 26.24 101.54
CA ILE A 712 -79.35 25.03 101.66
C ILE A 712 -79.99 23.90 102.51
N SER A 713 -80.01 22.65 102.00
CA SER A 713 -80.51 21.45 102.72
C SER A 713 -79.84 20.13 102.27
N PHE A 714 -80.10 19.00 102.97
CA PHE A 714 -79.54 17.66 102.73
C PHE A 714 -80.56 16.65 102.15
N LEU A 715 -80.07 15.60 101.47
CA LEU A 715 -80.88 14.50 100.87
C LEU A 715 -81.19 13.32 101.83
N PRO A 716 -82.28 12.54 101.59
CA PRO A 716 -82.78 11.52 102.55
C PRO A 716 -81.88 10.30 102.80
N ASN A 717 -80.92 10.03 101.90
CA ASN A 717 -79.93 8.97 102.04
C ASN A 717 -78.72 9.39 102.90
N GLY A 718 -78.72 10.61 103.45
CA GLY A 718 -77.72 11.09 104.41
C GLY A 718 -76.38 11.55 103.84
N CYS A 719 -76.18 11.57 102.50
CA CYS A 719 -74.87 11.83 101.90
C CYS A 719 -74.63 13.32 101.44
N CYS A 720 -75.58 14.05 100.79
CA CYS A 720 -75.27 15.29 100.00
C CYS A 720 -76.15 16.57 100.23
N LYS A 721 -75.69 17.78 99.80
CA LYS A 721 -76.31 19.16 99.91
C LYS A 721 -76.63 19.88 98.55
N THR A 722 -77.40 21.02 98.49
CA THR A 722 -77.77 21.77 97.21
C THR A 722 -78.17 23.30 97.29
N CYS A 723 -77.97 24.13 96.20
CA CYS A 723 -78.29 25.61 95.97
C CYS A 723 -77.99 26.16 94.49
N ALA A 724 -77.84 27.49 94.15
CA ALA A 724 -77.86 28.06 92.72
C ALA A 724 -76.99 29.34 92.24
N PRO A 725 -76.21 29.38 91.06
CA PRO A 725 -75.10 30.38 90.62
C PRO A 725 -75.16 31.32 89.31
N LEU A 726 -74.02 31.94 88.78
CA LEU A 726 -73.80 33.00 87.66
C LEU A 726 -72.44 32.99 86.76
N ASP A 727 -72.27 33.69 85.56
CA ASP A 727 -71.20 33.48 84.43
C ASP A 727 -70.51 34.69 83.58
N SER A 728 -69.38 34.52 82.75
CA SER A 728 -68.87 35.31 81.50
C SER A 728 -67.53 34.88 80.68
N GLN A 729 -67.07 35.54 79.53
CA GLN A 729 -66.05 35.11 78.43
C GLN A 729 -65.07 36.21 77.75
N THR A 730 -64.06 35.87 76.85
CA THR A 730 -63.12 36.78 76.02
C THR A 730 -62.51 36.28 74.63
N PRO A 731 -61.92 37.13 73.70
CA PRO A 731 -61.48 36.81 72.27
C PRO A 731 -59.97 37.01 71.81
N CYS A 732 -59.61 36.72 70.52
CA CYS A 732 -58.24 36.65 69.87
C CYS A 732 -57.33 37.91 69.85
N ALA A 733 -56.03 37.74 70.18
CA ALA A 733 -54.99 38.79 70.23
C ALA A 733 -53.52 38.27 70.11
N VAL A 734 -52.53 39.18 70.12
CA VAL A 734 -51.08 38.86 70.20
C VAL A 734 -50.70 38.44 71.63
N ARG A 735 -49.85 37.42 71.77
CA ARG A 735 -49.22 36.99 73.02
C ARG A 735 -47.69 37.07 72.91
N HIS A 736 -47.04 37.57 73.97
CA HIS A 736 -45.59 37.69 74.07
C HIS A 736 -44.97 36.55 74.90
N ARG A 737 -43.77 36.10 74.52
CA ARG A 737 -43.01 35.02 75.16
C ARG A 737 -41.50 35.23 74.95
N GLN A 738 -40.71 35.23 76.03
CA GLN A 738 -39.26 35.46 75.94
C GLN A 738 -38.43 34.16 75.92
N ASP A 739 -37.66 33.91 74.85
CA ASP A 739 -36.77 32.73 74.77
C ASP A 739 -35.46 32.97 73.99
N PHE A 740 -34.53 32.01 74.08
CA PHE A 740 -33.22 32.10 73.42
C PHE A 740 -33.26 31.60 71.98
N ILE A 741 -32.66 32.35 71.05
CA ILE A 741 -32.51 31.94 69.66
C ILE A 741 -31.21 31.14 69.50
N VAL A 742 -31.29 29.97 68.85
CA VAL A 742 -30.15 29.09 68.56
C VAL A 742 -30.14 28.77 67.07
N TYR A 743 -29.01 29.03 66.40
CA TYR A 743 -28.85 28.76 64.97
C TYR A 743 -27.40 28.34 64.67
N ASN A 744 -27.22 27.27 63.88
CA ASN A 744 -25.92 26.66 63.54
C ASN A 744 -24.95 26.48 64.73
N GLY A 745 -25.47 26.07 65.89
CA GLY A 745 -24.68 25.84 67.11
C GLY A 745 -24.27 27.11 67.86
N CYS A 746 -24.67 28.29 67.39
CA CYS A 746 -24.48 29.57 68.06
C CYS A 746 -25.79 30.00 68.75
N ARG A 747 -25.70 30.66 69.92
CA ARG A 747 -26.86 31.01 70.76
C ARG A 747 -26.88 32.50 71.12
N SER A 748 -28.07 33.10 71.24
CA SER A 748 -28.21 34.47 71.74
C SER A 748 -27.70 34.56 73.18
N VAL A 749 -27.04 35.68 73.51
CA VAL A 749 -26.47 35.87 74.86
C VAL A 749 -27.60 35.96 75.89
N ASP A 750 -28.65 36.73 75.56
CA ASP A 750 -29.83 36.96 76.38
C ASP A 750 -31.09 36.34 75.75
N ARG A 751 -32.20 36.29 76.53
CA ARG A 751 -33.53 35.93 76.01
C ARG A 751 -34.03 37.05 75.09
N VAL A 752 -34.61 36.66 73.98
CA VAL A 752 -35.22 37.52 72.96
C VAL A 752 -36.73 37.47 73.11
N ASP A 753 -37.44 38.59 72.94
CA ASP A 753 -38.90 38.59 72.95
C ASP A 753 -39.44 38.06 71.62
N LEU A 754 -40.32 37.07 71.70
CA LEU A 754 -40.97 36.39 70.59
C LEU A 754 -42.49 36.54 70.73
N THR A 755 -43.19 36.71 69.62
CA THR A 755 -44.63 36.95 69.60
C THR A 755 -45.38 35.87 68.82
N GLU A 756 -46.53 35.46 69.34
CA GLU A 756 -47.44 34.45 68.78
C GLU A 756 -48.91 34.93 68.84
N CYS A 757 -49.82 34.31 68.10
CA CYS A 757 -51.25 34.68 68.08
C CYS A 757 -52.09 33.69 68.88
N GLU A 758 -53.00 34.16 69.75
CA GLU A 758 -53.85 33.30 70.57
C GLU A 758 -55.27 33.86 70.76
N GLY A 759 -56.25 32.96 70.73
CA GLY A 759 -57.63 33.18 71.19
C GLY A 759 -58.67 32.73 70.15
N THR A 760 -59.95 32.99 70.44
CA THR A 760 -61.06 32.45 69.65
C THR A 760 -61.41 33.36 68.47
N CYS A 761 -61.47 32.75 67.27
CA CYS A 761 -62.00 33.35 66.04
C CYS A 761 -63.32 32.68 65.65
N GLY A 762 -64.21 33.44 65.03
CA GLY A 762 -65.53 32.98 64.63
C GLY A 762 -65.50 32.12 63.37
N THR A 763 -65.08 30.85 63.49
CA THR A 763 -65.25 29.85 62.42
C THR A 763 -66.67 29.29 62.45
N PHE A 764 -67.31 29.13 61.30
CA PHE A 764 -68.57 28.38 61.20
C PHE A 764 -68.65 27.53 59.94
N SER A 765 -69.43 26.46 60.03
CA SER A 765 -69.91 25.71 58.88
C SER A 765 -71.43 25.59 59.01
N MET A 766 -72.14 26.08 58.01
CA MET A 766 -73.60 26.19 58.05
C MET A 766 -74.17 25.81 56.68
N TYR A 767 -75.26 25.05 56.69
CA TYR A 767 -75.91 24.61 55.45
C TYR A 767 -76.61 25.80 54.75
N SER A 768 -76.18 26.15 53.54
CA SER A 768 -76.95 27.07 52.68
C SER A 768 -77.97 26.27 51.88
N ALA A 769 -79.25 26.61 52.08
CA ALA A 769 -80.34 26.01 51.32
C ALA A 769 -80.34 26.46 49.85
N GLU A 770 -79.85 27.67 49.56
CA GLU A 770 -79.75 28.24 48.21
C GLU A 770 -78.69 27.53 47.36
N ALA A 771 -77.53 27.23 47.95
CA ALA A 771 -76.44 26.51 47.30
C ALA A 771 -76.55 24.98 47.43
N ASN A 772 -77.58 24.48 48.14
CA ASN A 772 -77.80 23.07 48.48
C ASN A 772 -76.52 22.35 48.98
N SER A 773 -75.69 23.06 49.73
CA SER A 773 -74.37 22.61 50.17
C SER A 773 -73.93 23.36 51.44
N MET A 774 -72.96 22.79 52.14
CA MET A 774 -72.38 23.43 53.33
C MET A 774 -71.54 24.63 52.91
N ASP A 775 -71.88 25.79 53.45
CA ASP A 775 -71.06 26.98 53.42
C ASP A 775 -70.06 26.94 54.60
N HIS A 776 -68.85 27.44 54.38
CA HIS A 776 -67.72 27.29 55.29
C HIS A 776 -66.93 28.60 55.40
N SER A 777 -66.99 29.26 56.56
CA SER A 777 -66.11 30.37 56.90
C SER A 777 -65.06 29.88 57.91
N CYS A 778 -63.85 29.64 57.41
CA CYS A 778 -62.70 29.19 58.19
C CYS A 778 -61.79 30.40 58.52
N SER A 779 -62.10 31.16 59.57
CA SER A 779 -61.25 32.25 60.08
C SER A 779 -60.30 31.79 61.21
N CYS A 780 -58.99 31.93 61.02
CA CYS A 780 -57.98 31.54 62.03
C CYS A 780 -57.24 32.76 62.59
N CYS A 781 -56.92 32.75 63.89
CA CYS A 781 -56.13 33.80 64.55
C CYS A 781 -54.69 33.71 64.00
N ARG A 782 -54.29 34.65 63.12
CA ARG A 782 -53.02 34.64 62.39
C ARG A 782 -52.33 35.99 62.36
N GLU A 783 -51.02 35.95 62.15
CA GLU A 783 -50.13 37.08 61.97
C GLU A 783 -50.53 37.93 60.76
N THR A 784 -50.95 39.18 60.99
CA THR A 784 -51.29 40.14 59.91
C THR A 784 -50.09 40.96 59.48
N GLU A 785 -49.18 41.26 60.40
CA GLU A 785 -48.01 42.08 60.16
C GLU A 785 -46.81 41.51 60.91
N THR A 786 -45.68 41.39 60.22
CA THR A 786 -44.43 40.87 60.79
C THR A 786 -43.25 41.74 60.38
N THR A 787 -42.27 41.86 61.28
CA THR A 787 -41.02 42.58 61.05
C THR A 787 -39.82 41.64 61.22
N GLU A 788 -38.74 41.92 60.49
CA GLU A 788 -37.50 41.17 60.64
C GLU A 788 -36.56 41.88 61.63
N LYS A 789 -36.22 41.19 62.73
CA LYS A 789 -35.32 41.68 63.78
C LYS A 789 -34.02 40.89 63.76
N TYR A 790 -32.92 41.54 64.14
CA TYR A 790 -31.59 40.92 64.17
C TYR A 790 -31.13 40.73 65.61
N VAL A 791 -30.49 39.59 65.89
CA VAL A 791 -29.84 39.29 67.17
C VAL A 791 -28.43 38.76 66.93
N VAL A 792 -27.48 39.15 67.79
CA VAL A 792 -26.12 38.62 67.73
C VAL A 792 -26.04 37.33 68.55
N LEU A 793 -25.71 36.24 67.87
CA LEU A 793 -25.45 34.92 68.44
C LEU A 793 -23.95 34.78 68.73
N LYS A 794 -23.59 34.22 69.88
CA LYS A 794 -22.21 33.82 70.17
C LYS A 794 -22.01 32.34 69.84
N CYS A 795 -20.95 32.06 69.09
CA CYS A 795 -20.54 30.72 68.72
C CYS A 795 -19.47 30.19 69.70
N PRO A 796 -19.35 28.87 69.93
CA PRO A 796 -18.36 28.30 70.85
C PRO A 796 -16.90 28.66 70.52
N GLY A 797 -16.58 28.96 69.25
CA GLY A 797 -15.26 29.40 68.79
C GLY A 797 -14.95 30.89 69.01
N GLY A 798 -15.73 31.62 69.83
CA GLY A 798 -15.50 33.03 70.17
C GLY A 798 -15.91 34.07 69.12
N GLN A 799 -16.21 33.62 67.89
CA GLN A 799 -16.80 34.48 66.86
C GLN A 799 -18.28 34.79 67.17
N SER A 800 -18.74 35.97 66.76
CA SER A 800 -20.13 36.44 66.92
C SER A 800 -20.79 36.56 65.55
N LEU A 801 -21.99 35.99 65.41
CA LEU A 801 -22.76 35.90 64.17
C LEU A 801 -24.06 36.71 64.31
N SER A 802 -24.33 37.64 63.38
CA SER A 802 -25.63 38.30 63.31
C SER A 802 -26.65 37.38 62.62
N HIS A 803 -27.78 37.13 63.28
CA HIS A 803 -28.87 36.28 62.77
C HIS A 803 -30.19 37.03 62.76
N LYS A 804 -31.03 36.76 61.76
CA LYS A 804 -32.29 37.45 61.48
C LYS A 804 -33.47 36.53 61.80
N TYR A 805 -34.44 37.02 62.57
CA TYR A 805 -35.67 36.30 62.92
C TYR A 805 -36.91 37.17 62.66
N ILE A 806 -38.07 36.52 62.55
CA ILE A 806 -39.36 37.18 62.30
C ILE A 806 -40.05 37.46 63.64
N TYR A 807 -40.64 38.64 63.78
CA TYR A 807 -41.39 39.09 64.95
C TYR A 807 -42.80 39.51 64.50
N VAL A 808 -43.85 39.02 65.17
CA VAL A 808 -45.25 39.36 64.88
C VAL A 808 -45.61 40.68 65.58
N GLU A 809 -46.09 41.67 64.81
CA GLU A 809 -46.55 42.96 65.34
C GLU A 809 -48.07 42.99 65.58
N SER A 810 -48.85 42.23 64.79
CA SER A 810 -50.31 42.15 64.96
C SER A 810 -50.89 40.79 64.60
N CYS A 811 -51.98 40.42 65.28
CA CYS A 811 -52.76 39.21 65.05
C CYS A 811 -54.22 39.57 64.80
N SER A 812 -54.87 38.87 63.88
CA SER A 812 -56.31 38.99 63.64
C SER A 812 -56.87 37.68 63.07
N CYS A 813 -58.20 37.55 63.07
CA CYS A 813 -58.88 36.43 62.43
C CYS A 813 -58.82 36.62 60.91
N GLN A 814 -58.02 35.82 60.22
CA GLN A 814 -57.89 35.81 58.76
C GLN A 814 -58.63 34.63 58.16
N ASP A 815 -59.40 34.88 57.09
CA ASP A 815 -60.08 33.83 56.33
C ASP A 815 -59.08 32.95 55.58
N THR A 816 -59.30 31.64 55.61
CA THR A 816 -58.49 30.63 54.95
C THR A 816 -59.36 29.68 54.12
N ALA A 817 -58.86 29.30 52.94
CA ALA A 817 -59.61 28.43 52.04
C ALA A 817 -59.68 27.00 52.57
N CYS A 818 -60.89 26.51 52.86
CA CYS A 818 -61.12 25.17 53.38
C CYS A 818 -61.10 24.13 52.21
N SER A 819 -59.92 23.64 51.84
CA SER A 819 -59.72 22.78 50.65
C SER A 819 -60.40 21.39 50.74
N ARG A 820 -61.08 20.98 49.67
CA ARG A 820 -61.53 19.57 49.44
C ARG A 820 -60.49 18.80 48.62
N PRO A 821 -60.21 17.51 48.92
CA PRO A 821 -59.22 16.72 48.17
C PRO A 821 -59.84 15.84 47.07
N GLU A 822 -59.48 16.06 45.80
CA GLU A 822 -59.56 15.05 44.73
C GLU A 822 -58.39 15.17 43.74
N THR A 823 -58.15 14.11 42.98
CA THR A 823 -56.92 13.78 42.24
C THR A 823 -57.15 13.58 40.73
N SER A 824 -56.31 14.14 39.84
CA SER A 824 -55.88 13.53 38.55
C SER A 824 -55.14 14.50 37.58
N GLU A 825 -54.07 14.02 36.91
CA GLU A 825 -53.65 14.30 35.51
C GLU A 825 -53.23 15.75 35.08
N LEU A 826 -52.41 16.06 34.05
CA LEU A 826 -51.57 15.30 33.07
C LEU A 826 -50.53 16.25 32.36
N GLN A 827 -49.68 15.67 31.48
CA GLN A 827 -48.86 16.27 30.37
C GLN A 827 -47.38 16.70 30.58
N SER A 828 -46.48 16.06 29.82
CA SER A 828 -45.70 16.70 28.73
C SER A 828 -45.08 15.63 27.79
N ASN A 829 -44.69 16.03 26.57
CA ASN A 829 -44.54 15.15 25.40
C ASN A 829 -43.10 14.66 25.08
N GLU A 830 -43.05 13.72 24.15
CA GLU A 830 -41.89 13.07 23.53
C GLU A 830 -41.04 14.01 22.64
N GLU A 831 -39.73 13.73 22.54
CA GLU A 831 -39.07 13.52 21.24
C GLU A 831 -37.80 12.63 21.39
N ASN A 832 -37.71 11.59 20.56
CA ASN A 832 -36.60 10.69 20.19
C ASN A 832 -35.33 10.55 21.09
N ASP A 833 -35.04 9.31 21.51
CA ASP A 833 -34.07 8.47 20.77
C ASP A 833 -34.16 6.98 21.16
N GLU A 834 -33.87 6.08 20.21
CA GLU A 834 -33.97 4.62 20.40
C GLU A 834 -32.83 4.01 21.23
N ALA A 835 -33.10 2.85 21.85
CA ALA A 835 -32.33 2.34 22.98
C ALA A 835 -31.29 1.25 22.66
N SER A 836 -30.29 1.19 23.56
CA SER A 836 -29.61 -0.04 24.04
C SER A 836 -28.44 -0.64 23.23
N THR A 837 -27.22 -0.37 23.70
CA THR A 837 -26.18 -1.36 24.08
C THR A 837 -25.05 -0.60 24.82
N LEU A 838 -24.89 -0.69 26.14
CA LEU A 838 -24.27 -1.75 26.96
C LEU A 838 -22.76 -1.94 26.72
N ASN A 839 -21.98 -1.92 27.83
CA ASN A 839 -20.51 -2.06 27.99
C ASN A 839 -19.73 -0.71 27.97
N GLN A 840 -18.68 -0.44 28.76
CA GLN A 840 -17.87 -1.21 29.73
C GLN A 840 -16.96 -0.22 30.54
N THR A 841 -16.37 -0.43 31.74
CA THR A 841 -16.32 -1.55 32.71
C THR A 841 -15.96 -1.04 34.14
N THR A 842 -16.21 -1.87 35.17
CA THR A 842 -15.46 -2.01 36.47
C THR A 842 -15.47 -0.95 37.58
N ARG A 843 -15.92 -1.42 38.77
CA ARG A 843 -15.36 -1.25 40.15
C ARG A 843 -15.20 0.19 40.68
N ALA A 844 -15.77 0.59 41.82
CA ALA A 844 -15.45 0.00 43.13
C ALA A 844 -16.32 0.56 44.31
N ILE A 845 -16.51 -0.29 45.34
CA ILE A 845 -16.64 0.04 46.79
C ILE A 845 -17.95 0.67 47.34
N SER A 846 -18.29 0.16 48.52
CA SER A 846 -19.35 0.50 49.47
C SER A 846 -19.46 1.98 49.90
N LEU A 847 -20.70 2.40 50.19
CA LEU A 847 -21.17 3.57 50.99
C LEU A 847 -20.14 4.65 51.39
N THR A 848 -20.34 5.88 50.90
CA THR A 848 -19.65 7.14 51.29
C THR A 848 -18.12 7.09 51.27
N SER A 849 -17.40 7.78 50.38
CA SER A 849 -17.77 8.89 49.49
C SER A 849 -18.62 8.47 48.28
N LYS A 850 -19.81 9.03 48.04
CA LYS A 850 -20.57 10.02 48.83
C LYS A 850 -22.05 9.90 48.49
#